data_AF-A0A6A4SJ62-F1
#
_entry.id   AF-A0A6A4SJ62-F1
#
_cell.length_a   1.000
_cell.length_b   1.000
_cell.length_c   1.000
_cell.angle_alpha   90.00
_cell.angle_beta   90.00
_cell.angle_gamma   90.00
#
_symmetry.space_group_name_H-M   'P 1'
#
loop_
_entity.id
_entity.type
_entity.pdbx_description
1 polymer ?
#
loop_
_entity_poly.entity_id
_entity_poly.type
_entity_poly.pdbx_seq_one_letter_code
_entity_poly.pdbx_strand_id
1 'polypeptide(L)'
;MGRVQFKKRLLTLSRRQTAMSGLATLTVLAFIVSGGWGVSSSQDCSYSGLLTHLNLVPQNEALSIVRPVKNWTSTILVRLDMVLLGILDVSTCWFCRECPRALTSALLIVCRTRSPRPSPLTSGSKRVSDTGSDLESPMVTLTPNGMVFASKRQRLTSTCQLDLYLFPFDVQRCNITFASMNYFAESLELGTTNSDETLTLVSERLMVTQGEWQLTNIAINNYTLTKSVFSESRLIYTVTITRKPMLYVVNFILPLFYFLLLDLASFFIRGEKLSFKVTVLLSISVLLLILKDMLPSTEENLPFMASYCVAVFTLVGLSVLEVMLVNFLMELDGYCGEQAQRSVNTREVEIQLEADSQKQPAGAEERGRVTLAKTPGDHRDLLKLILEEVGLVYMFNLIVGTGALTMPRAFATAGWVVSLSLIAFLGFMSYMTTTFVIEAMAAANAQLRWKRREQEQIDDSDSTSEYSDDDVVARGRSEPETKPILSVQRSGRDHADHFDIAERVEMGQMASMFFNKVGVNMFYICIIVYLYGDLAIYAAAVPISLMEVACGNHSCSAGSVKYNDTDPCWGSVTRKDAYRVFLSAFTVMLGPFTFFNAQKTKYLQILTSFMRWIAFTMMIILALIRISKGTGEGRPPAASFSGVPNLFGVCVYSFMCQHSLPSLVTPISEKKRVGSLVLADYVLILGFYVLLSFTAIFCFDSALLHDMYTLNFTDNCDVLDIPVLRYFLGLFPVFTISTNFPIIAVTLRNNWKTLFHRDGGTYPWVVDRVVFPLITLVPPVVVAFCTHNLESLVGITGAYAGTGIQYIVPACLVYYGRRHLEPVVGRDAINKHRSPFRHAFWVWFVLVWAASCLIFVTANIILTDTKK
;
A
#
# COMPACT_ATOMS: atom_id res chain seq x y z
N MET A 1 -2.68 -36.18 61.43
CA MET A 1 -2.87 -36.60 62.84
C MET A 1 -1.92 -35.93 63.86
N GLY A 2 -0.79 -35.30 63.48
CA GLY A 2 0.11 -34.62 64.46
C GLY A 2 -0.27 -33.19 64.90
N ARG A 3 -1.02 -32.42 64.10
CA ARG A 3 -1.43 -31.04 64.45
C ARG A 3 -2.52 -30.94 65.54
N VAL A 4 -3.26 -32.03 65.79
CA VAL A 4 -4.33 -32.06 66.80
C VAL A 4 -3.78 -32.36 68.21
N GLN A 5 -2.65 -33.07 68.31
CA GLN A 5 -2.00 -33.39 69.59
C GLN A 5 -1.19 -32.20 70.16
N PHE A 6 -0.57 -31.37 69.31
CA PHE A 6 0.20 -30.20 69.76
C PHE A 6 -0.70 -29.07 70.30
N LYS A 7 -1.87 -28.86 69.67
CA LYS A 7 -2.85 -27.87 70.13
C LYS A 7 -3.53 -28.25 71.45
N LYS A 8 -3.70 -29.56 71.74
CA LYS A 8 -4.22 -30.06 73.02
C LYS A 8 -3.25 -29.91 74.20
N ARG A 9 -1.92 -29.94 73.96
CA ARG A 9 -0.91 -29.72 75.02
C ARG A 9 -0.66 -28.24 75.35
N LEU A 10 -0.72 -27.34 74.36
CA LEU A 10 -0.61 -25.89 74.66
C LEU A 10 -1.84 -25.34 75.40
N LEU A 11 -3.04 -25.84 75.08
CA LEU A 11 -4.28 -25.44 75.78
C LEU A 11 -4.39 -26.02 77.21
N THR A 12 -3.66 -27.07 77.56
CA THR A 12 -3.60 -27.58 78.95
C THR A 12 -2.58 -26.85 79.81
N LEU A 13 -1.53 -26.25 79.21
CA LEU A 13 -0.61 -25.35 79.90
C LEU A 13 -1.21 -23.95 80.11
N SER A 14 -1.93 -23.41 79.12
CA SER A 14 -2.58 -22.10 79.26
C SER A 14 -3.77 -22.09 80.24
N ARG A 15 -4.40 -23.24 80.52
CA ARG A 15 -5.52 -23.36 81.49
C ARG A 15 -5.07 -23.62 82.93
N ARG A 16 -3.78 -23.88 83.17
CA ARG A 16 -3.18 -23.97 84.53
C ARG A 16 -2.65 -22.63 85.04
N GLN A 17 -2.62 -21.59 84.20
CA GLN A 17 -2.03 -20.29 84.53
C GLN A 17 -3.06 -19.20 84.88
N THR A 18 -4.36 -19.51 84.84
CA THR A 18 -5.47 -18.62 85.24
C THR A 18 -6.33 -19.20 86.37
N ALA A 19 -5.74 -20.03 87.23
CA ALA A 19 -6.38 -20.52 88.45
C ALA A 19 -5.34 -20.64 89.58
N MET A 20 -4.75 -19.51 89.97
CA MET A 20 -4.15 -19.28 91.29
C MET A 20 -3.85 -17.77 91.44
N SER A 21 -4.87 -16.95 91.22
CA SER A 21 -4.92 -15.60 91.76
C SER A 21 -5.45 -15.70 93.20
N GLY A 22 -4.54 -15.72 94.17
CA GLY A 22 -4.90 -15.62 95.59
C GLY A 22 -4.20 -16.62 96.49
N LEU A 23 -2.87 -16.57 96.60
CA LEU A 23 -2.10 -16.88 97.83
C LEU A 23 -0.58 -16.78 97.57
N ALA A 24 0.00 -15.57 97.41
CA ALA A 24 1.47 -15.43 97.38
C ALA A 24 1.97 -13.99 97.61
N THR A 25 1.31 -13.21 98.47
CA THR A 25 1.77 -11.86 98.85
C THR A 25 2.64 -11.82 100.12
N LEU A 26 3.18 -12.96 100.59
CA LEU A 26 3.91 -13.01 101.86
C LEU A 26 5.25 -13.77 101.85
N THR A 27 5.77 -14.19 100.69
CA THR A 27 7.05 -14.93 100.59
C THR A 27 8.12 -14.24 99.74
N VAL A 28 7.88 -13.00 99.29
CA VAL A 28 8.83 -12.22 98.46
C VAL A 28 9.87 -11.45 99.29
N LEU A 29 9.74 -11.40 100.62
CA LEU A 29 10.65 -10.65 101.50
C LEU A 29 11.76 -11.49 102.16
N ALA A 30 11.84 -12.80 101.93
CA ALA A 30 12.81 -13.68 102.60
C ALA A 30 13.99 -14.15 101.74
N PHE A 31 14.07 -13.80 100.45
CA PHE A 31 15.09 -14.31 99.53
C PHE A 31 16.19 -13.29 99.13
N ILE A 32 16.30 -12.16 99.83
CA ILE A 32 17.32 -11.12 99.55
C ILE A 32 18.61 -11.31 100.39
N VAL A 33 18.68 -12.28 101.30
CA VAL A 33 19.87 -12.46 102.16
C VAL A 33 20.32 -13.91 102.16
N SER A 34 21.02 -14.33 101.10
CA SER A 34 22.17 -15.26 101.16
C SER A 34 22.60 -15.74 99.77
N GLY A 35 23.88 -15.53 99.42
CA GLY A 35 24.62 -16.45 98.57
C GLY A 35 24.90 -16.04 97.12
N GLY A 36 26.01 -15.31 96.95
CA GLY A 36 27.04 -15.63 95.95
C GLY A 36 26.67 -15.63 94.46
N TRP A 37 26.96 -14.52 93.78
CA TRP A 37 27.14 -14.51 92.32
C TRP A 37 28.40 -15.29 91.93
N GLY A 38 28.23 -16.56 91.59
CA GLY A 38 29.12 -17.22 90.65
C GLY A 38 28.74 -16.78 89.23
N VAL A 39 29.47 -15.81 88.68
CA VAL A 39 29.47 -15.57 87.23
C VAL A 39 30.14 -16.78 86.59
N SER A 40 29.35 -17.78 86.21
CA SER A 40 29.84 -18.86 85.36
C SER A 40 30.05 -18.31 83.96
N SER A 41 31.32 -18.12 83.63
CA SER A 41 31.90 -18.15 82.29
C SER A 41 31.04 -18.93 81.30
N SER A 42 30.65 -18.26 80.20
CA SER A 42 30.09 -18.79 78.95
C SER A 42 29.69 -20.27 78.96
N GLN A 43 28.44 -20.58 79.31
CA GLN A 43 27.84 -21.83 78.85
C GLN A 43 27.77 -21.79 77.31
N ASP A 44 28.30 -22.82 76.65
CA ASP A 44 28.19 -23.02 75.21
C ASP A 44 26.71 -23.06 74.78
N CYS A 45 26.12 -21.90 74.47
CA CYS A 45 24.75 -21.76 73.96
C CYS A 45 24.65 -22.14 72.48
N SER A 46 25.26 -23.27 72.09
CA SER A 46 25.10 -23.80 70.74
C SER A 46 23.69 -24.34 70.56
N TYR A 47 23.10 -24.12 69.38
CA TYR A 47 21.76 -24.61 69.07
C TYR A 47 21.70 -26.15 69.13
N SER A 48 22.79 -26.83 68.76
CA SER A 48 22.97 -28.27 68.94
C SER A 48 22.98 -28.67 70.42
N GLY A 49 23.69 -27.93 71.27
CA GLY A 49 23.68 -28.13 72.73
C GLY A 49 22.29 -27.99 73.34
N LEU A 50 21.51 -26.98 72.89
CA LEU A 50 20.12 -26.78 73.31
C LEU A 50 19.20 -27.92 72.83
N LEU A 51 19.30 -28.35 71.57
CA LEU A 51 18.49 -29.48 71.07
C LEU A 51 18.81 -30.79 71.79
N THR A 52 20.09 -31.01 72.10
CA THR A 52 20.57 -32.18 72.84
C THR A 52 20.05 -32.12 74.28
N HIS A 53 20.09 -30.95 74.91
CA HIS A 53 19.53 -30.74 76.25
C HIS A 53 18.01 -30.93 76.30
N LEU A 54 17.28 -30.48 75.28
CA LEU A 54 15.83 -30.65 75.14
C LEU A 54 15.42 -32.06 74.68
N ASN A 55 16.38 -32.96 74.45
CA ASN A 55 16.16 -34.32 73.96
C ASN A 55 15.38 -34.37 72.62
N LEU A 56 15.57 -33.34 71.80
CA LEU A 56 14.93 -33.16 70.49
C LEU A 56 15.84 -33.63 69.34
N VAL A 57 16.83 -34.49 69.61
CA VAL A 57 17.73 -35.08 68.60
C VAL A 57 17.24 -36.49 68.24
N PRO A 58 16.45 -36.67 67.17
CA PRO A 58 16.21 -37.98 66.57
C PRO A 58 17.33 -38.32 65.58
N GLN A 59 17.57 -39.61 65.37
CA GLN A 59 18.48 -40.21 64.37
C GLN A 59 18.06 -39.96 62.89
N ASN A 60 17.33 -38.88 62.60
CA ASN A 60 16.68 -38.63 61.32
C ASN A 60 17.35 -37.46 60.56
N GLU A 61 17.62 -37.68 59.27
CA GLU A 61 18.22 -36.73 58.31
C GLU A 61 17.53 -35.35 58.27
N ALA A 62 16.28 -35.24 58.73
CA ALA A 62 15.47 -34.01 58.73
C ALA A 62 15.98 -32.91 59.69
N LEU A 63 16.89 -33.22 60.62
CA LEU A 63 17.53 -32.24 61.53
C LEU A 63 18.95 -31.84 61.12
N SER A 64 19.41 -32.25 59.93
CA SER A 64 20.64 -31.76 59.29
C SER A 64 20.60 -30.26 58.91
N ILE A 65 19.44 -29.60 59.03
CA ILE A 65 19.20 -28.20 58.64
C ILE A 65 19.44 -27.24 59.82
N VAL A 66 20.43 -27.52 60.68
CA VAL A 66 20.80 -26.63 61.79
C VAL A 66 21.96 -25.73 61.34
N ARG A 67 21.85 -24.42 61.60
CA ARG A 67 22.91 -23.44 61.34
C ARG A 67 24.20 -23.84 62.10
N PRO A 68 25.35 -24.01 61.43
CA PRO A 68 26.62 -24.37 62.06
C PRO A 68 27.27 -23.17 62.77
N VAL A 69 26.57 -22.60 63.76
CA VAL A 69 27.04 -21.44 64.54
C VAL A 69 27.12 -21.79 66.03
N LYS A 70 28.20 -21.34 66.68
CA LYS A 70 28.35 -21.47 68.13
C LYS A 70 27.36 -20.57 68.89
N ASN A 71 27.06 -19.38 68.34
CA ASN A 71 26.09 -18.44 68.89
C ASN A 71 24.90 -18.29 67.93
N TRP A 72 23.68 -18.39 68.44
CA TRP A 72 22.46 -18.29 67.62
C TRP A 72 22.25 -16.89 67.00
N THR A 73 22.87 -15.85 67.56
CA THR A 73 22.80 -14.47 67.07
C THR A 73 23.74 -14.17 65.90
N SER A 74 24.73 -15.03 65.61
CA SER A 74 25.64 -14.78 64.49
C SER A 74 24.97 -15.11 63.15
N THR A 75 25.02 -14.16 62.22
CA THR A 75 24.59 -14.32 60.83
C THR A 75 25.54 -15.24 60.08
N ILE A 76 25.00 -16.17 59.28
CA ILE A 76 25.82 -17.01 58.38
C ILE A 76 25.88 -16.34 57.02
N LEU A 77 27.09 -16.13 56.51
CA LEU A 77 27.30 -15.71 55.12
C LEU A 77 27.37 -16.95 54.21
N VAL A 78 26.43 -17.06 53.29
CA VAL A 78 26.39 -18.12 52.28
C VAL A 78 26.72 -17.50 50.92
N ARG A 79 27.87 -17.90 50.37
CA ARG A 79 28.28 -17.48 49.02
C ARG A 79 27.83 -18.52 48.00
N LEU A 80 26.99 -18.11 47.06
CA LEU A 80 26.44 -18.97 46.02
C LEU A 80 26.81 -18.40 44.66
N ASP A 81 27.61 -19.14 43.91
CA ASP A 81 28.00 -18.81 42.54
C ASP A 81 27.25 -19.71 41.56
N MET A 82 26.54 -19.10 40.61
CA MET A 82 25.83 -19.81 39.54
C MET A 82 26.67 -19.80 38.26
N VAL A 83 26.91 -20.98 37.69
CA VAL A 83 27.53 -21.16 36.37
C VAL A 83 26.53 -21.83 35.43
N LEU A 84 26.29 -21.21 34.28
CA LEU A 84 25.36 -21.73 33.28
C LEU A 84 26.08 -22.73 32.36
N LEU A 85 25.69 -24.01 32.42
CA LEU A 85 26.27 -25.08 31.58
C LEU A 85 25.51 -25.29 30.26
N GLY A 86 24.25 -24.86 30.19
CA GLY A 86 23.45 -24.95 28.97
C GLY A 86 21.97 -24.65 29.18
N ILE A 87 21.32 -24.28 28.09
CA ILE A 87 19.87 -24.09 28.01
C ILE A 87 19.33 -25.30 27.24
N LEU A 88 18.55 -26.13 27.92
CA LEU A 88 18.11 -27.42 27.38
C LEU A 88 16.85 -27.31 26.53
N ASP A 89 15.86 -26.53 26.97
CA ASP A 89 14.57 -26.37 26.31
C ASP A 89 13.85 -25.10 26.79
N VAL A 90 12.98 -24.54 25.95
CA VAL A 90 12.10 -23.40 26.26
C VAL A 90 10.65 -23.80 25.95
N SER A 91 9.92 -24.23 26.97
CA SER A 91 8.52 -24.68 26.84
C SER A 91 7.52 -23.60 27.26
N THR A 92 6.37 -23.53 26.60
CA THR A 92 5.24 -22.69 27.02
C THR A 92 4.52 -23.29 28.23
N CYS A 93 4.38 -22.49 29.31
CA CYS A 93 3.68 -22.95 30.52
C CYS A 93 2.22 -22.46 30.56
N TRP A 94 1.31 -23.29 30.09
CA TRP A 94 -0.14 -23.03 30.08
C TRP A 94 -0.73 -22.76 31.48
N PHE A 95 -0.25 -23.48 32.51
CA PHE A 95 -0.76 -23.41 33.89
C PHE A 95 -0.30 -22.19 34.71
N CYS A 96 0.59 -21.34 34.18
CA CYS A 96 0.98 -20.10 34.87
C CYS A 96 -0.04 -18.97 34.69
N ARG A 97 -0.99 -19.12 33.76
CA ARG A 97 -2.03 -18.13 33.44
C ARG A 97 -3.12 -18.02 34.52
N GLU A 98 -3.34 -19.07 35.31
CA GLU A 98 -4.39 -19.17 36.34
C GLU A 98 -3.93 -18.86 37.76
N CYS A 99 -2.75 -18.27 37.93
CA CYS A 99 -2.35 -17.70 39.23
C CYS A 99 -2.38 -16.16 39.16
N PRO A 100 -3.57 -15.54 39.04
CA PRO A 100 -3.69 -14.10 39.19
C PRO A 100 -3.54 -13.70 40.66
N ARG A 101 -3.17 -12.44 40.82
CA ARG A 101 -2.97 -11.66 42.05
C ARG A 101 -4.15 -11.72 43.05
N ALA A 102 -4.38 -12.87 43.70
CA ALA A 102 -5.36 -13.01 44.76
C ALA A 102 -4.79 -13.87 45.90
N LEU A 103 -4.32 -13.23 46.97
CA LEU A 103 -4.77 -13.45 48.36
C LEU A 103 -3.90 -12.63 49.33
N THR A 104 -4.33 -11.39 49.58
CA THR A 104 -4.41 -10.95 50.97
C THR A 104 -5.38 -11.89 51.69
N SER A 105 -4.97 -12.38 52.87
CA SER A 105 -5.71 -13.28 53.78
C SER A 105 -5.72 -14.79 53.45
N ALA A 106 -4.85 -15.52 54.18
CA ALA A 106 -5.06 -16.84 54.77
C ALA A 106 -5.95 -17.88 54.03
N LEU A 107 -5.41 -18.61 53.05
CA LEU A 107 -5.58 -20.07 52.91
C LEU A 107 -4.64 -20.63 51.81
N LEU A 108 -3.80 -21.59 52.17
CA LEU A 108 -2.81 -22.23 51.28
C LEU A 108 -3.49 -23.35 50.48
N ILE A 109 -3.73 -23.17 49.17
CA ILE A 109 -4.09 -24.28 48.26
C ILE A 109 -2.79 -24.97 47.84
N VAL A 110 -2.66 -26.24 48.22
CA VAL A 110 -1.51 -27.11 47.92
C VAL A 110 -1.81 -27.91 46.65
N CYS A 111 -1.07 -27.66 45.55
CA CYS A 111 -0.97 -28.64 44.46
C CYS A 111 0.12 -29.66 44.82
N ARG A 112 -0.29 -30.89 45.11
CA ARG A 112 0.58 -31.99 45.57
C ARG A 112 0.82 -32.98 44.44
N THR A 113 2.08 -33.21 44.08
CA THR A 113 2.55 -34.52 43.59
C THR A 113 3.69 -35.00 44.48
N ARG A 114 3.80 -36.32 44.60
CA ARG A 114 4.40 -37.05 45.72
C ARG A 114 5.87 -37.36 45.44
N SER A 115 6.79 -36.79 46.20
CA SER A 115 8.13 -37.36 46.46
C SER A 115 8.73 -36.72 47.73
N PRO A 116 9.36 -37.47 48.65
CA PRO A 116 9.90 -36.94 49.90
C PRO A 116 11.41 -36.73 49.80
N ARG A 117 11.88 -35.48 49.87
CA ARG A 117 13.23 -35.08 50.37
C ARG A 117 13.29 -33.55 50.50
N PRO A 118 13.90 -32.98 51.55
CA PRO A 118 14.06 -31.55 51.71
C PRO A 118 15.39 -31.05 51.14
N SER A 119 15.33 -30.11 50.19
CA SER A 119 16.45 -29.26 49.72
C SER A 119 15.98 -27.78 49.75
N PRO A 120 16.89 -26.80 49.86
CA PRO A 120 16.51 -25.39 50.03
C PRO A 120 15.79 -24.88 48.78
N LEU A 121 14.48 -24.67 48.89
CA LEU A 121 13.66 -24.09 47.83
C LEU A 121 13.67 -22.56 47.89
N THR A 122 13.61 -21.96 46.70
CA THR A 122 13.54 -20.51 46.42
C THR A 122 12.11 -19.98 46.53
N SER A 123 11.91 -18.82 47.19
CA SER A 123 10.61 -18.15 47.30
C SER A 123 10.58 -16.80 46.57
N GLY A 124 9.66 -16.67 45.59
CA GLY A 124 9.23 -15.37 45.08
C GLY A 124 9.34 -15.20 43.57
N SER A 125 8.20 -15.46 42.90
CA SER A 125 7.96 -15.34 41.46
C SER A 125 8.77 -16.34 40.63
N LYS A 126 8.03 -17.28 40.00
CA LYS A 126 8.49 -18.25 39.00
C LYS A 126 9.00 -19.60 39.58
N ARG A 127 8.16 -20.61 39.42
CA ARG A 127 8.23 -21.97 40.00
C ARG A 127 9.49 -22.71 39.49
N VAL A 128 10.41 -23.09 40.38
CA VAL A 128 11.52 -24.02 40.10
C VAL A 128 11.12 -25.41 40.55
N SER A 129 10.88 -26.31 39.60
CA SER A 129 10.60 -27.73 39.86
C SER A 129 11.84 -28.56 39.54
N ASP A 130 12.41 -29.23 40.55
CA ASP A 130 13.47 -30.24 40.40
C ASP A 130 12.87 -31.54 39.84
N THR A 131 13.22 -31.91 38.59
CA THR A 131 12.77 -33.16 37.96
C THR A 131 13.90 -34.07 37.46
N GLY A 132 15.15 -33.87 37.87
CA GLY A 132 16.28 -34.68 37.37
C GLY A 132 17.29 -35.05 38.44
N SER A 133 17.80 -36.28 38.36
CA SER A 133 18.81 -36.91 39.22
C SER A 133 19.97 -35.98 39.63
N ASP A 134 20.03 -35.65 40.92
CA ASP A 134 21.15 -34.96 41.55
C ASP A 134 22.45 -35.76 41.36
N LEU A 135 23.36 -35.28 40.51
CA LEU A 135 24.74 -35.74 40.51
C LEU A 135 25.50 -34.88 41.52
N GLU A 136 25.39 -35.25 42.79
CA GLU A 136 26.10 -34.60 43.88
C GLU A 136 27.60 -34.93 43.77
N SER A 137 28.45 -33.91 43.72
CA SER A 137 29.89 -34.15 43.83
C SER A 137 30.14 -34.66 45.25
N PRO A 138 30.69 -35.87 45.46
CA PRO A 138 30.86 -36.45 46.79
C PRO A 138 31.95 -35.74 47.62
N MET A 139 32.60 -34.72 47.07
CA MET A 139 33.76 -34.06 47.65
C MET A 139 33.40 -32.66 48.16
N VAL A 140 33.48 -32.49 49.48
CA VAL A 140 33.39 -31.18 50.16
C VAL A 140 34.80 -30.78 50.57
N THR A 141 35.23 -29.56 50.23
CA THR A 141 36.57 -29.07 50.56
C THR A 141 36.49 -28.09 51.73
N LEU A 142 37.17 -28.42 52.83
CA LEU A 142 37.33 -27.51 53.98
C LEU A 142 38.63 -26.74 53.83
N THR A 143 38.56 -25.42 54.01
CA THR A 143 39.73 -24.55 54.01
C THR A 143 40.19 -24.22 55.44
N PRO A 144 41.49 -23.92 55.68
CA PRO A 144 42.00 -23.63 57.02
C PRO A 144 41.35 -22.43 57.73
N ASN A 145 40.71 -21.53 56.98
CA ASN A 145 39.93 -20.40 57.51
C ASN A 145 38.46 -20.78 57.80
N GLY A 146 38.11 -22.07 57.74
CA GLY A 146 36.80 -22.59 58.10
C GLY A 146 35.73 -22.47 57.00
N MET A 147 36.07 -22.06 55.77
CA MET A 147 35.09 -22.07 54.68
C MET A 147 34.93 -23.48 54.10
N VAL A 148 33.68 -23.83 53.80
CA VAL A 148 33.28 -25.11 53.23
C VAL A 148 32.87 -24.88 51.78
N PHE A 149 33.56 -25.52 50.84
CA PHE A 149 33.24 -25.47 49.42
C PHE A 149 32.57 -26.76 48.98
N ALA A 150 31.41 -26.63 48.33
CA ALA A 150 30.68 -27.71 47.72
C ALA A 150 30.15 -27.27 46.34
N SER A 151 30.21 -28.17 45.37
CA SER A 151 29.69 -27.92 44.02
C SER A 151 28.59 -28.92 43.70
N LYS A 152 27.43 -28.42 43.26
CA LYS A 152 26.31 -29.26 42.84
C LYS A 152 25.85 -28.84 41.46
N ARG A 153 25.63 -29.80 40.56
CA ARG A 153 25.01 -29.55 39.24
C ARG A 153 23.52 -29.79 39.36
N GLN A 154 22.71 -28.80 39.00
CA GLN A 154 21.25 -28.86 39.10
C GLN A 154 20.59 -28.44 37.79
N ARG A 155 19.48 -29.09 37.45
CA ARG A 155 18.61 -28.70 36.33
C ARG A 155 17.53 -27.78 36.86
N LEU A 156 17.69 -26.48 36.62
CA LEU A 156 16.73 -25.46 37.05
C LEU A 156 15.71 -25.20 35.95
N THR A 157 14.42 -25.27 36.29
CA THR A 157 13.34 -24.78 35.43
C THR A 157 12.90 -23.43 35.96
N SER A 158 13.28 -22.32 35.32
CA SER A 158 12.78 -20.99 35.70
C SER A 158 11.73 -20.54 34.68
N THR A 159 10.70 -19.83 35.12
CA THR A 159 9.84 -19.14 34.15
C THR A 159 10.43 -17.76 33.85
N CYS A 160 10.25 -17.26 32.63
CA CYS A 160 10.72 -15.94 32.21
C CYS A 160 9.69 -15.36 31.24
N GLN A 161 9.43 -14.05 31.30
CA GLN A 161 8.53 -13.41 30.34
C GLN A 161 9.43 -12.93 29.21
N LEU A 162 9.27 -13.54 28.04
CA LEU A 162 10.09 -13.23 26.87
C LEU A 162 9.46 -12.05 26.12
N ASP A 163 10.29 -11.10 25.70
CA ASP A 163 9.89 -10.02 24.80
C ASP A 163 10.16 -10.42 23.36
N LEU A 164 9.10 -10.66 22.60
CA LEU A 164 9.17 -11.17 21.23
C LEU A 164 9.06 -10.08 20.16
N TYR A 165 9.03 -8.79 20.53
CA TYR A 165 8.78 -7.72 19.58
C TYR A 165 9.76 -7.75 18.39
N LEU A 166 11.06 -7.95 18.67
CA LEU A 166 12.15 -8.03 17.68
C LEU A 166 12.50 -9.45 17.22
N PHE A 167 11.67 -10.45 17.50
CA PHE A 167 11.89 -11.83 17.05
C PHE A 167 12.19 -11.88 15.54
N PRO A 168 13.18 -12.66 15.04
CA PRO A 168 14.11 -13.56 15.75
C PRO A 168 15.41 -12.90 16.21
N PHE A 169 15.52 -11.57 16.12
CA PHE A 169 16.68 -10.77 16.54
C PHE A 169 16.53 -10.29 18.00
N ASP A 170 15.83 -11.07 18.82
CA ASP A 170 15.44 -10.72 20.18
C ASP A 170 16.56 -10.94 21.20
N VAL A 171 16.56 -10.08 22.23
CA VAL A 171 17.43 -10.15 23.41
C VAL A 171 16.55 -10.35 24.64
N GLN A 172 16.82 -11.40 25.40
CA GLN A 172 16.01 -11.79 26.56
C GLN A 172 16.78 -11.60 27.86
N ARG A 173 16.10 -11.09 28.89
CA ARG A 173 16.66 -10.89 30.24
C ARG A 173 15.83 -11.66 31.26
N CYS A 174 16.42 -12.66 31.87
CA CYS A 174 15.74 -13.55 32.81
C CYS A 174 16.38 -13.51 34.19
N ASN A 175 15.56 -13.22 35.20
CA ASN A 175 16.01 -13.12 36.59
C ASN A 175 15.81 -14.47 37.30
N ILE A 176 16.90 -15.03 37.82
CA ILE A 176 16.91 -16.22 38.68
C ILE A 176 17.20 -15.75 40.10
N THR A 177 16.27 -15.96 41.02
CA THR A 177 16.37 -15.45 42.39
C THR A 177 16.59 -16.58 43.38
N PHE A 178 17.64 -16.48 44.18
CA PHE A 178 17.91 -17.34 45.32
C PHE A 178 17.52 -16.62 46.60
N ALA A 179 16.78 -17.32 47.46
CA ALA A 179 16.35 -16.83 48.76
C ALA A 179 16.20 -18.01 49.72
N SER A 180 16.34 -17.76 51.01
CA SER A 180 16.11 -18.77 52.04
C SER A 180 14.64 -18.78 52.47
N MET A 181 13.99 -19.94 52.42
CA MET A 181 12.63 -20.11 52.94
C MET A 181 12.54 -20.15 54.47
N ASN A 182 13.62 -20.57 55.14
CA ASN A 182 13.59 -20.90 56.57
C ASN A 182 14.33 -19.89 57.45
N TYR A 183 15.09 -18.96 56.86
CA TYR A 183 15.97 -18.03 57.57
C TYR A 183 15.74 -16.60 57.09
N PHE A 184 15.67 -15.66 58.04
CA PHE A 184 15.62 -14.22 57.78
C PHE A 184 17.02 -13.64 57.53
N ALA A 185 17.09 -12.44 56.97
CA ALA A 185 18.33 -11.76 56.60
C ALA A 185 19.29 -11.59 57.80
N GLU A 186 18.76 -11.39 59.01
CA GLU A 186 19.55 -11.30 60.26
C GLU A 186 20.28 -12.63 60.59
N SER A 187 19.75 -13.75 60.12
CA SER A 187 20.25 -15.08 60.43
C SER A 187 21.08 -15.71 59.30
N LEU A 188 20.83 -15.31 58.05
CA LEU A 188 21.49 -15.80 56.86
C LEU A 188 21.53 -14.69 55.79
N GLU A 189 22.73 -14.38 55.32
CA GLU A 189 22.98 -13.43 54.24
C GLU A 189 23.53 -14.17 53.01
N LEU A 190 22.96 -13.90 51.85
CA LEU A 190 23.37 -14.48 50.56
C LEU A 190 24.29 -13.51 49.81
N GLY A 191 25.41 -14.01 49.32
CA GLY A 191 26.34 -13.25 48.48
C GLY A 191 26.99 -14.13 47.41
N THR A 192 27.96 -13.58 46.70
CA THR A 192 28.79 -14.30 45.71
C THR A 192 30.25 -14.28 46.11
N THR A 193 31.03 -15.24 45.60
CA THR A 193 32.50 -15.24 45.76
C THR A 193 33.16 -14.56 44.57
N ASN A 194 32.64 -14.81 43.38
CA ASN A 194 33.17 -14.30 42.13
C ASN A 194 32.38 -13.08 41.61
N SER A 195 33.04 -12.29 40.76
CA SER A 195 32.42 -11.17 40.04
C SER A 195 31.52 -11.65 38.90
N ASP A 196 30.60 -10.78 38.48
CA ASP A 196 29.74 -10.95 37.31
C ASP A 196 30.53 -11.21 36.02
N GLU A 197 31.62 -10.47 35.78
CA GLU A 197 32.50 -10.67 34.62
C GLU A 197 33.11 -12.07 34.62
N THR A 198 33.67 -12.50 35.76
CA THR A 198 34.30 -13.82 35.88
C THR A 198 33.28 -14.96 35.71
N LEU A 199 32.08 -14.82 36.27
CA LEU A 199 31.02 -15.84 36.14
C LEU A 199 30.45 -15.87 34.72
N THR A 200 30.36 -14.74 34.04
CA THR A 200 29.96 -14.65 32.64
C THR A 200 30.96 -15.38 31.74
N LEU A 201 32.26 -15.08 31.85
CA LEU A 201 33.31 -15.70 31.03
C LEU A 201 33.41 -17.21 31.24
N VAL A 202 33.33 -17.65 32.50
CA VAL A 202 33.36 -19.09 32.84
C VAL A 202 32.11 -19.79 32.31
N SER A 203 30.93 -19.17 32.43
CA SER A 203 29.67 -19.72 31.91
C SER A 203 29.69 -19.80 30.38
N GLU A 204 30.17 -18.77 29.68
CA GLU A 204 30.29 -18.77 28.23
C GLU A 204 31.21 -19.89 27.73
N ARG A 205 32.36 -20.09 28.38
CA ARG A 205 33.32 -21.16 28.02
C ARG A 205 32.79 -22.57 28.30
N LEU A 206 32.03 -22.74 29.38
CA LEU A 206 31.51 -24.04 29.81
C LEU A 206 30.14 -24.39 29.22
N MET A 207 29.50 -23.45 28.51
CA MET A 207 28.20 -23.66 27.89
C MET A 207 28.31 -24.66 26.72
N VAL A 208 27.83 -25.88 26.94
CA VAL A 208 27.91 -26.99 25.97
C VAL A 208 26.85 -26.83 24.87
N THR A 209 25.71 -26.22 25.18
CA THR A 209 24.61 -26.03 24.24
C THR A 209 24.87 -24.85 23.30
N GLN A 210 25.43 -25.09 22.11
CA GLN A 210 25.61 -24.05 21.07
C GLN A 210 24.37 -23.86 20.16
N GLY A 211 23.18 -24.18 20.65
CA GLY A 211 21.93 -24.19 19.88
C GLY A 211 21.36 -22.80 19.56
N GLU A 212 20.11 -22.56 19.92
CA GLU A 212 19.33 -21.36 19.55
C GLU A 212 19.76 -20.06 20.27
N TRP A 213 20.39 -20.19 21.44
CA TRP A 213 20.69 -19.08 22.33
C TRP A 213 22.19 -18.90 22.56
N GLN A 214 22.64 -17.66 22.59
CA GLN A 214 23.97 -17.25 22.96
C GLN A 214 23.91 -16.46 24.28
N LEU A 215 24.77 -16.82 25.24
CA LEU A 215 24.91 -16.08 26.49
C LEU A 215 25.65 -14.76 26.22
N THR A 216 25.10 -13.65 26.69
CA THR A 216 25.72 -12.32 26.53
C THR A 216 26.31 -11.82 27.85
N ASN A 217 25.53 -11.91 28.94
CA ASN A 217 25.94 -11.36 30.24
C ASN A 217 25.17 -12.02 31.39
N ILE A 218 25.82 -12.19 32.54
CA ILE A 218 25.19 -12.54 33.82
C ILE A 218 25.44 -11.40 34.81
N ALA A 219 24.40 -10.62 35.12
CA ALA A 219 24.48 -9.55 36.12
C ALA A 219 24.00 -10.05 37.49
N ILE A 220 24.65 -9.58 38.56
CA ILE A 220 24.41 -10.04 39.94
C ILE A 220 23.90 -8.87 40.76
N ASN A 221 22.73 -9.05 41.39
CA ASN A 221 22.13 -8.05 42.28
C ASN A 221 21.78 -8.70 43.63
N ASN A 222 22.30 -8.15 44.73
CA ASN A 222 21.92 -8.53 46.08
C ASN A 222 21.06 -7.44 46.73
N TYR A 223 19.94 -7.82 47.34
CA TYR A 223 19.18 -6.89 48.17
C TYR A 223 18.42 -7.63 49.27
N THR A 224 18.22 -6.92 50.39
CA THR A 224 17.39 -7.38 51.50
C THR A 224 15.99 -6.85 51.32
N LEU A 225 15.01 -7.73 51.16
CA LEU A 225 13.60 -7.34 51.08
C LEU A 225 13.00 -7.28 52.49
N THR A 226 12.66 -6.08 52.95
CA THR A 226 11.99 -5.89 54.24
C THR A 226 10.48 -5.80 54.03
N LYS A 227 9.72 -6.81 54.48
CA LYS A 227 8.26 -6.81 54.48
C LYS A 227 7.74 -6.80 55.91
N SER A 228 7.18 -5.67 56.36
CA SER A 228 6.48 -5.34 57.64
C SER A 228 6.94 -5.99 58.96
N VAL A 229 7.22 -7.30 59.01
CA VAL A 229 7.64 -8.08 60.19
C VAL A 229 8.90 -8.91 59.92
N PHE A 230 9.33 -9.10 58.66
CA PHE A 230 10.44 -9.99 58.30
C PHE A 230 11.36 -9.38 57.22
N SER A 231 12.67 -9.58 57.37
CA SER A 231 13.70 -9.26 56.37
C SER A 231 14.17 -10.55 55.68
N GLU A 232 14.18 -10.58 54.34
CA GLU A 232 14.61 -11.74 53.55
C GLU A 232 15.81 -11.34 52.68
N SER A 233 16.93 -12.05 52.79
CA SER A 233 18.09 -11.87 51.91
C SER A 233 17.82 -12.52 50.56
N ARG A 234 17.96 -11.77 49.46
CA ARG A 234 17.76 -12.25 48.09
C ARG A 234 19.01 -12.01 47.24
N LEU A 235 19.37 -13.02 46.45
CA LEU A 235 20.44 -12.96 45.46
C LEU A 235 19.85 -13.20 44.07
N ILE A 236 19.92 -12.21 43.20
CA ILE A 236 19.38 -12.26 41.84
C ILE A 236 20.50 -12.37 40.82
N TYR A 237 20.40 -13.37 39.97
CA TYR A 237 21.16 -13.52 38.74
C TYR A 237 20.29 -13.14 37.54
N THR A 238 20.62 -12.02 36.90
CA THR A 238 19.99 -11.58 35.65
C THR A 238 20.80 -12.12 34.48
N VAL A 239 20.29 -13.18 33.85
CA VAL A 239 20.90 -13.83 32.70
C VAL A 239 20.37 -13.16 31.43
N THR A 240 21.27 -12.58 30.64
CA THR A 240 20.97 -11.97 29.34
C THR A 240 21.41 -12.90 28.21
N ILE A 241 20.47 -13.27 27.34
CA ILE A 241 20.69 -14.18 26.21
C ILE A 241 20.18 -13.58 24.90
N THR A 242 20.87 -13.87 23.80
CA THR A 242 20.51 -13.43 22.44
C THR A 242 20.20 -14.63 21.55
N ARG A 243 19.16 -14.55 20.72
CA ARG A 243 18.81 -15.62 19.78
C ARG A 243 19.69 -15.58 18.52
N LYS A 244 20.01 -16.75 17.96
CA LYS A 244 20.64 -16.86 16.63
C LYS A 244 19.57 -16.83 15.52
N PRO A 245 19.53 -15.79 14.66
CA PRO A 245 18.38 -15.55 13.78
C PRO A 245 18.40 -16.31 12.45
N MET A 246 19.56 -16.79 12.00
CA MET A 246 19.77 -17.24 10.60
C MET A 246 18.82 -18.35 10.14
N LEU A 247 18.47 -19.29 11.03
CA LEU A 247 17.56 -20.39 10.70
C LEU A 247 16.15 -19.87 10.39
N TYR A 248 15.68 -18.84 11.10
CA TYR A 248 14.39 -18.21 10.85
C TYR A 248 14.40 -17.36 9.57
N VAL A 249 15.53 -16.73 9.24
CA VAL A 249 15.70 -15.99 7.99
C VAL A 249 15.55 -16.92 6.78
N VAL A 250 16.24 -18.06 6.78
CA VAL A 250 16.22 -19.02 5.67
C VAL A 250 14.87 -19.73 5.56
N ASN A 251 14.23 -20.06 6.69
CA ASN A 251 13.00 -20.87 6.68
C ASN A 251 11.70 -20.06 6.56
N PHE A 252 11.71 -18.76 6.90
CA PHE A 252 10.49 -17.94 6.86
C PHE A 252 10.65 -16.69 5.99
N ILE A 253 11.67 -15.86 6.24
CA ILE A 253 11.80 -14.56 5.55
C ILE A 253 12.04 -14.75 4.06
N LEU A 254 13.00 -15.61 3.71
CA LEU A 254 13.39 -15.86 2.32
C LEU A 254 12.27 -16.54 1.50
N PRO A 255 11.57 -17.59 1.99
CA PRO A 255 10.41 -18.16 1.31
C PRO A 255 9.26 -17.16 1.11
N LEU A 256 8.95 -16.32 2.09
CA LEU A 256 7.92 -15.27 1.93
C LEU A 256 8.29 -14.25 0.86
N PHE A 257 9.57 -13.88 0.78
CA PHE A 257 10.07 -13.01 -0.29
C PHE A 257 9.92 -13.67 -1.67
N TYR A 258 10.23 -14.97 -1.80
CA TYR A 258 10.00 -15.70 -3.05
C TYR A 258 8.52 -15.80 -3.41
N PHE A 259 7.61 -15.99 -2.45
CA PHE A 259 6.18 -16.00 -2.74
C PHE A 259 5.67 -14.64 -3.25
N LEU A 260 6.20 -13.52 -2.74
CA LEU A 260 5.90 -12.19 -3.31
C LEU A 260 6.38 -12.08 -4.76
N LEU A 261 7.58 -12.58 -5.08
CA LEU A 261 8.08 -12.60 -6.46
C LEU A 261 7.22 -13.50 -7.36
N LEU A 262 6.80 -14.66 -6.88
CA LEU A 262 5.89 -15.56 -7.61
C LEU A 262 4.52 -14.93 -7.81
N ASP A 263 4.01 -14.18 -6.84
CA ASP A 263 2.75 -13.46 -6.97
C ASP A 263 2.82 -12.39 -8.06
N LEU A 264 3.90 -11.61 -8.11
CA LEU A 264 4.16 -10.66 -9.20
C LEU A 264 4.33 -11.38 -10.55
N ALA A 265 5.04 -12.51 -10.56
CA ALA A 265 5.24 -13.31 -11.77
C ALA A 265 3.93 -13.95 -12.28
N SER A 266 2.98 -14.24 -11.39
CA SER A 266 1.70 -14.89 -11.75
C SER A 266 0.86 -14.08 -12.73
N PHE A 267 1.02 -12.75 -12.75
CA PHE A 267 0.36 -11.88 -13.73
C PHE A 267 0.74 -12.23 -15.19
N PHE A 268 1.87 -12.91 -15.38
CA PHE A 268 2.40 -13.33 -16.69
C PHE A 268 1.91 -14.70 -17.16
N ILE A 269 1.28 -15.51 -16.30
CA ILE A 269 0.78 -16.85 -16.65
C ILE A 269 -0.50 -16.71 -17.48
N ARG A 270 -0.63 -17.42 -18.61
CA ARG A 270 -1.86 -17.46 -19.43
C ARG A 270 -2.74 -18.63 -18.97
N GLY A 271 -4.04 -18.38 -18.78
CA GLY A 271 -5.05 -19.44 -18.57
C GLY A 271 -5.40 -19.79 -17.12
N GLU A 272 -4.44 -19.82 -16.19
CA GLU A 272 -4.68 -20.35 -14.81
C GLU A 272 -4.23 -19.41 -13.67
N LYS A 273 -4.33 -18.10 -13.88
CA LYS A 273 -3.86 -17.08 -12.92
C LYS A 273 -4.50 -17.22 -11.53
N LEU A 274 -5.79 -17.53 -11.47
CA LEU A 274 -6.54 -17.63 -10.22
C LEU A 274 -6.08 -18.85 -9.39
N SER A 275 -6.00 -20.02 -10.02
CA SER A 275 -5.57 -21.26 -9.36
C SER A 275 -4.14 -21.16 -8.81
N PHE A 276 -3.23 -20.57 -9.60
CA PHE A 276 -1.85 -20.33 -9.18
C PHE A 276 -1.79 -19.41 -7.94
N LYS A 277 -2.46 -18.25 -7.97
CA LYS A 277 -2.44 -17.31 -6.84
C LYS A 277 -3.10 -17.88 -5.58
N VAL A 278 -4.17 -18.67 -5.72
CA VAL A 278 -4.78 -19.39 -4.59
C VAL A 278 -3.80 -20.40 -3.98
N THR A 279 -3.00 -21.09 -4.79
CA THR A 279 -1.98 -22.03 -4.33
C THR A 279 -0.85 -21.32 -3.57
N VAL A 280 -0.43 -20.14 -4.05
CA VAL A 280 0.53 -19.28 -3.34
C VAL A 280 -0.04 -18.82 -1.99
N LEU A 281 -1.30 -18.39 -1.95
CA LEU A 281 -1.98 -17.99 -0.71
C LEU A 281 -2.07 -19.15 0.30
N LEU A 282 -2.37 -20.36 -0.17
CA LEU A 282 -2.41 -21.57 0.66
C LEU A 282 -1.01 -21.88 1.23
N SER A 283 0.03 -21.76 0.39
CA SER A 283 1.42 -22.01 0.79
C SER A 283 1.87 -21.02 1.88
N ILE A 284 1.52 -19.74 1.74
CA ILE A 284 1.76 -18.72 2.78
C ILE A 284 0.96 -19.03 4.05
N SER A 285 -0.29 -19.49 3.94
CA SER A 285 -1.11 -19.89 5.10
C SER A 285 -0.46 -21.03 5.89
N VAL A 286 0.08 -22.04 5.19
CA VAL A 286 0.81 -23.14 5.83
C VAL A 286 2.05 -22.62 6.55
N LEU A 287 2.83 -21.73 5.92
CA LEU A 287 4.01 -21.13 6.54
C LEU A 287 3.66 -20.29 7.79
N LEU A 288 2.53 -19.58 7.77
CA LEU A 288 1.98 -18.86 8.91
C LEU A 288 1.55 -19.78 10.05
N LEU A 289 0.96 -20.94 9.75
CA LEU A 289 0.61 -21.94 10.75
C LEU A 289 1.86 -22.51 11.43
N ILE A 290 2.91 -22.80 10.65
CA ILE A 290 4.19 -23.25 11.20
C ILE A 290 4.81 -22.16 12.09
N LEU A 291 4.76 -20.89 11.67
CA LEU A 291 5.27 -19.78 12.48
C LEU A 291 4.50 -19.61 13.79
N LYS A 292 3.17 -19.78 13.75
CA LYS A 292 2.31 -19.72 14.93
C LYS A 292 2.67 -20.80 15.96
N ASP A 293 3.00 -22.01 15.51
CA ASP A 293 3.39 -23.10 16.41
C ASP A 293 4.76 -22.87 17.06
N MET A 294 5.62 -22.06 16.42
CA MET A 294 6.95 -21.69 16.95
C MET A 294 6.90 -20.48 17.91
N LEU A 295 5.94 -19.58 17.74
CA LEU A 295 5.79 -18.39 18.58
C LEU A 295 4.99 -18.71 19.84
N PRO A 296 5.51 -18.46 21.04
CA PRO A 296 4.72 -18.63 22.25
C PRO A 296 3.60 -17.57 22.30
N SER A 297 2.43 -17.96 22.82
CA SER A 297 1.28 -17.07 22.96
C SER A 297 1.58 -15.92 23.92
N THR A 298 1.93 -14.74 23.40
CA THR A 298 2.18 -13.52 24.19
C THR A 298 1.09 -12.48 23.96
N GLU A 299 0.62 -11.86 25.04
CA GLU A 299 -0.58 -11.01 25.07
C GLU A 299 -0.28 -9.50 24.91
N GLU A 300 0.97 -9.08 25.13
CA GLU A 300 1.29 -7.65 25.30
C GLU A 300 1.79 -6.94 24.03
N ASN A 301 2.34 -7.62 23.02
CA ASN A 301 2.70 -7.02 21.72
C ASN A 301 2.78 -8.08 20.61
N LEU A 302 2.33 -7.74 19.39
CA LEU A 302 2.50 -8.61 18.21
C LEU A 302 3.96 -8.55 17.72
N PRO A 303 4.65 -9.69 17.51
CA PRO A 303 6.01 -9.70 16.96
C PRO A 303 6.09 -9.01 15.59
N PHE A 304 7.18 -8.29 15.33
CA PHE A 304 7.39 -7.62 14.04
C PHE A 304 7.33 -8.61 12.87
N MET A 305 7.94 -9.79 13.03
CA MET A 305 7.83 -10.88 12.05
C MET A 305 6.39 -11.34 11.80
N ALA A 306 5.55 -11.45 12.83
CA ALA A 306 4.16 -11.82 12.65
C ALA A 306 3.39 -10.74 11.86
N SER A 307 3.66 -9.46 12.14
CA SER A 307 3.09 -8.34 11.37
C SER A 307 3.53 -8.37 9.89
N TYR A 308 4.80 -8.69 9.61
CA TYR A 308 5.31 -8.86 8.25
C TYR A 308 4.59 -9.99 7.50
N CYS A 309 4.46 -11.17 8.12
CA CYS A 309 3.79 -12.30 7.48
C CYS A 309 2.30 -12.03 7.23
N VAL A 310 1.62 -11.34 8.15
CA VAL A 310 0.23 -10.90 7.97
C VAL A 310 0.12 -9.89 6.83
N ALA A 311 1.01 -8.90 6.75
CA ALA A 311 1.04 -7.93 5.65
C ALA A 311 1.21 -8.64 4.29
N VAL A 312 2.16 -9.56 4.17
CA VAL A 312 2.38 -10.37 2.95
C VAL A 312 1.13 -11.17 2.59
N PHE A 313 0.49 -11.82 3.56
CA PHE A 313 -0.75 -12.56 3.34
C PHE A 313 -1.88 -11.65 2.84
N THR A 314 -2.05 -10.47 3.42
CA THR A 314 -3.07 -9.50 2.98
C THR A 314 -2.80 -8.96 1.57
N LEU A 315 -1.54 -8.67 1.23
CA LEU A 315 -1.16 -8.21 -0.12
C LEU A 315 -1.45 -9.26 -1.18
N VAL A 316 -1.05 -10.52 -0.95
CA VAL A 316 -1.35 -11.62 -1.88
C VAL A 316 -2.86 -11.87 -1.95
N GLY A 317 -3.58 -11.80 -0.82
CA GLY A 317 -5.04 -11.90 -0.78
C GLY A 317 -5.76 -10.83 -1.60
N LEU A 318 -5.33 -9.57 -1.51
CA LEU A 318 -5.85 -8.47 -2.33
C LEU A 318 -5.59 -8.74 -3.83
N SER A 319 -4.43 -9.28 -4.19
CA SER A 319 -4.13 -9.63 -5.59
C SER A 319 -5.02 -10.75 -6.14
N VAL A 320 -5.45 -11.69 -5.28
CA VAL A 320 -6.42 -12.74 -5.65
C VAL A 320 -7.79 -12.12 -5.91
N LEU A 321 -8.25 -11.23 -5.02
CA LEU A 321 -9.52 -10.52 -5.19
C LEU A 321 -9.54 -9.67 -6.46
N GLU A 322 -8.42 -9.01 -6.79
CA GLU A 322 -8.25 -8.28 -8.05
C GLU A 322 -8.45 -9.20 -9.26
N VAL A 323 -7.79 -10.38 -9.27
CA VAL A 323 -7.93 -11.34 -10.37
C VAL A 323 -9.34 -11.93 -10.44
N MET A 324 -10.00 -12.19 -9.31
CA MET A 324 -11.40 -12.63 -9.29
C MET A 324 -12.31 -11.57 -9.90
N LEU A 325 -12.13 -10.31 -9.52
CA LEU A 325 -12.89 -9.19 -10.06
C LEU A 325 -12.67 -9.06 -11.57
N VAL A 326 -11.41 -9.12 -12.03
CA VAL A 326 -11.09 -9.05 -13.47
C VAL A 326 -11.69 -10.23 -14.23
N ASN A 327 -11.63 -11.45 -13.70
CA ASN A 327 -12.23 -12.62 -14.34
C ASN A 327 -13.75 -12.50 -14.42
N PHE A 328 -14.41 -12.10 -13.34
CA PHE A 328 -15.85 -11.84 -13.31
C PHE A 328 -16.26 -10.79 -14.34
N LEU A 329 -15.47 -9.72 -14.47
CA LEU A 329 -15.71 -8.67 -15.45
C LEU A 329 -15.46 -9.13 -16.90
N MET A 330 -14.47 -9.99 -17.14
CA MET A 330 -14.26 -10.61 -18.46
C MET A 330 -15.40 -11.57 -18.83
N GLU A 331 -15.96 -12.28 -17.87
CA GLU A 331 -17.11 -13.17 -18.07
C GLU A 331 -18.37 -12.37 -18.38
N LEU A 332 -18.59 -11.23 -17.69
CA LEU A 332 -19.62 -10.25 -18.03
C LEU A 332 -19.44 -9.67 -19.45
N ASP A 333 -18.21 -9.35 -19.88
CA ASP A 333 -17.93 -8.88 -21.26
C ASP A 333 -18.30 -9.96 -22.28
N GLY A 334 -17.96 -11.24 -22.00
CA GLY A 334 -18.32 -12.37 -22.84
C GLY A 334 -19.82 -12.54 -22.97
N TYR A 335 -20.55 -12.45 -21.86
CA TYR A 335 -22.01 -12.56 -21.84
C TYR A 335 -22.69 -11.40 -22.59
N CYS A 336 -22.21 -10.18 -22.42
CA CYS A 336 -22.69 -9.01 -23.18
C CYS A 336 -22.31 -9.07 -24.66
N GLY A 337 -21.12 -9.58 -25.00
CA GLY A 337 -20.65 -9.77 -26.37
C GLY A 337 -21.48 -10.81 -27.13
N GLU A 338 -21.77 -11.96 -26.50
CA GLU A 338 -22.64 -12.98 -27.07
C GLU A 338 -24.07 -12.46 -27.24
N GLN A 339 -24.62 -11.73 -26.27
CA GLN A 339 -25.95 -11.11 -26.42
C GLN A 339 -25.98 -10.06 -27.54
N ALA A 340 -24.93 -9.24 -27.68
CA ALA A 340 -24.82 -8.28 -28.76
C ALA A 340 -24.77 -8.99 -30.13
N GLN A 341 -23.96 -10.04 -30.26
CA GLN A 341 -23.82 -10.80 -31.51
C GLN A 341 -25.08 -11.60 -31.86
N ARG A 342 -25.78 -12.15 -30.86
CA ARG A 342 -27.08 -12.79 -31.04
C ARG A 342 -28.13 -11.78 -31.50
N SER A 343 -28.14 -10.58 -30.92
CA SER A 343 -29.04 -9.49 -31.34
C SER A 343 -28.76 -8.96 -32.76
N VAL A 344 -27.49 -9.00 -33.20
CA VAL A 344 -27.09 -8.63 -34.57
C VAL A 344 -27.48 -9.71 -35.56
N ASN A 345 -27.19 -10.99 -35.26
CA ASN A 345 -27.59 -12.11 -36.13
C ASN A 345 -29.12 -12.21 -36.26
N THR A 346 -29.88 -11.99 -35.17
CA THR A 346 -31.35 -11.94 -35.23
C THR A 346 -31.84 -10.78 -36.10
N ARG A 347 -31.16 -9.62 -36.06
CA ARG A 347 -31.47 -8.46 -36.92
C ARG A 347 -31.11 -8.69 -38.38
N GLU A 348 -30.00 -9.35 -38.69
CA GLU A 348 -29.62 -9.70 -40.05
C GLU A 348 -30.62 -10.69 -40.67
N VAL A 349 -31.06 -11.68 -39.89
CA VAL A 349 -32.11 -12.63 -40.28
C VAL A 349 -33.46 -11.93 -40.49
N GLU A 350 -33.84 -10.97 -39.64
CA GLU A 350 -35.04 -10.13 -39.83
C GLU A 350 -34.97 -9.30 -41.12
N ILE A 351 -33.82 -8.67 -41.40
CA ILE A 351 -33.61 -7.85 -42.61
C ILE A 351 -33.62 -8.72 -43.88
N GLN A 352 -33.10 -9.95 -43.81
CA GLN A 352 -33.17 -10.91 -44.91
C GLN A 352 -34.59 -11.40 -45.16
N LEU A 353 -35.38 -11.65 -44.10
CA LEU A 353 -36.81 -12.02 -44.22
C LEU A 353 -37.66 -10.88 -44.79
N GLU A 354 -37.39 -9.63 -44.44
CA GLU A 354 -38.06 -8.46 -45.03
C GLU A 354 -37.66 -8.24 -46.50
N ALA A 355 -36.39 -8.49 -46.85
CA ALA A 355 -35.90 -8.37 -48.23
C ALA A 355 -36.42 -9.46 -49.16
N ASP A 356 -36.70 -10.67 -48.65
CA ASP A 356 -37.25 -11.79 -49.44
C ASP A 356 -38.76 -11.69 -49.59
N SER A 357 -39.46 -11.10 -48.62
CA SER A 357 -40.91 -10.87 -48.67
C SER A 357 -41.32 -9.84 -49.74
N GLN A 358 -40.39 -8.99 -50.18
CA GLN A 358 -40.65 -7.96 -51.20
C GLN A 358 -40.56 -8.45 -52.66
N LYS A 359 -40.38 -9.76 -52.91
CA LYS A 359 -40.09 -10.32 -54.25
C LYS A 359 -41.15 -11.21 -54.90
N GLN A 360 -42.39 -11.27 -54.41
CA GLN A 360 -43.45 -12.07 -55.07
C GLN A 360 -44.71 -11.26 -55.44
N PRO A 361 -45.26 -11.42 -56.67
CA PRO A 361 -46.46 -10.73 -57.10
C PRO A 361 -47.74 -11.46 -56.66
N ALA A 362 -48.83 -10.70 -56.64
CA ALA A 362 -50.14 -11.00 -56.05
C ALA A 362 -50.85 -12.27 -56.54
N GLY A 363 -51.53 -12.96 -55.61
CA GLY A 363 -52.56 -13.97 -55.92
C GLY A 363 -53.16 -14.67 -54.69
N ALA A 364 -54.46 -14.43 -54.47
CA ALA A 364 -55.49 -15.21 -53.75
C ALA A 364 -55.53 -15.32 -52.20
N GLU A 365 -56.76 -15.12 -51.69
CA GLU A 365 -57.34 -15.34 -50.34
C GLU A 365 -56.96 -16.71 -49.71
N GLU A 366 -56.98 -16.97 -48.40
CA GLU A 366 -57.94 -16.59 -47.35
C GLU A 366 -57.37 -16.85 -45.92
N ARG A 367 -57.80 -16.02 -44.96
CA ARG A 367 -58.06 -16.34 -43.54
C ARG A 367 -56.92 -16.75 -42.58
N GLY A 368 -56.54 -15.78 -41.73
CA GLY A 368 -55.87 -16.02 -40.45
C GLY A 368 -55.45 -14.73 -39.75
N ARG A 369 -56.40 -13.99 -39.17
CA ARG A 369 -56.14 -12.76 -38.43
C ARG A 369 -55.43 -13.10 -37.10
N VAL A 370 -54.10 -13.12 -37.09
CA VAL A 370 -53.32 -12.98 -35.86
C VAL A 370 -52.92 -11.52 -35.77
N THR A 371 -53.49 -10.81 -34.81
CA THR A 371 -53.08 -9.48 -34.39
C THR A 371 -51.61 -9.54 -33.93
N LEU A 372 -50.67 -9.26 -34.82
CA LEU A 372 -49.30 -8.96 -34.42
C LEU A 372 -49.30 -7.57 -33.79
N ALA A 373 -49.07 -7.56 -32.49
CA ALA A 373 -48.99 -6.37 -31.68
C ALA A 373 -47.98 -5.36 -32.26
N LYS A 374 -48.38 -4.11 -32.15
CA LYS A 374 -47.63 -2.90 -32.48
C LYS A 374 -46.33 -2.82 -31.64
N THR A 375 -45.18 -2.75 -32.33
CA THR A 375 -43.83 -2.29 -31.88
C THR A 375 -43.06 -3.07 -30.80
N PRO A 376 -41.71 -3.12 -30.90
CA PRO A 376 -40.92 -2.17 -30.11
C PRO A 376 -39.82 -1.46 -30.93
N GLY A 377 -40.13 -0.25 -31.40
CA GLY A 377 -39.11 0.74 -31.80
C GLY A 377 -38.32 1.31 -30.61
N ASP A 378 -38.80 1.09 -29.39
CA ASP A 378 -38.33 1.74 -28.16
C ASP A 378 -36.93 1.27 -27.70
N HIS A 379 -36.56 0.00 -27.93
CA HIS A 379 -35.29 -0.54 -27.44
C HIS A 379 -34.07 -0.15 -28.29
N ARG A 380 -34.28 0.12 -29.59
CA ARG A 380 -33.22 0.52 -30.53
C ARG A 380 -32.86 2.01 -30.36
N ASP A 381 -33.85 2.82 -30.03
CA ASP A 381 -33.67 4.25 -29.74
C ASP A 381 -33.14 4.48 -28.32
N LEU A 382 -33.57 3.68 -27.33
CA LEU A 382 -32.99 3.69 -25.98
C LEU A 382 -31.50 3.32 -26.00
N LEU A 383 -31.10 2.28 -26.75
CA LEU A 383 -29.69 1.89 -26.89
C LEU A 383 -28.86 2.98 -27.60
N LYS A 384 -29.41 3.62 -28.63
CA LYS A 384 -28.75 4.74 -29.32
C LYS A 384 -28.58 5.96 -28.41
N LEU A 385 -29.61 6.32 -27.64
CA LEU A 385 -29.55 7.37 -26.63
C LEU A 385 -28.51 7.07 -25.55
N ILE A 386 -28.46 5.82 -25.05
CA ILE A 386 -27.45 5.39 -24.08
C ILE A 386 -26.05 5.51 -24.66
N LEU A 387 -25.80 5.08 -25.90
CA LEU A 387 -24.47 5.16 -26.54
C LEU A 387 -24.03 6.62 -26.83
N GLU A 388 -24.96 7.51 -27.17
CA GLU A 388 -24.67 8.94 -27.41
C GLU A 388 -24.32 9.66 -26.09
N GLU A 389 -25.08 9.41 -25.03
CA GLU A 389 -24.82 9.93 -23.68
C GLU A 389 -23.52 9.37 -23.07
N VAL A 390 -23.21 8.08 -23.30
CA VAL A 390 -21.96 7.46 -22.85
C VAL A 390 -20.74 8.10 -23.49
N GLY A 391 -20.83 8.53 -24.76
CA GLY A 391 -19.75 9.24 -25.46
C GLY A 391 -19.43 10.60 -24.84
N LEU A 392 -20.46 11.39 -24.50
CA LEU A 392 -20.32 12.68 -23.80
C LEU A 392 -19.69 12.47 -22.41
N VAL A 393 -20.23 11.53 -21.63
CA VAL A 393 -19.71 11.22 -20.29
C VAL A 393 -18.25 10.75 -20.33
N TYR A 394 -17.85 9.98 -21.35
CA TYR A 394 -16.45 9.57 -21.48
C TYR A 394 -15.54 10.75 -21.86
N MET A 395 -15.98 11.65 -22.75
CA MET A 395 -15.23 12.86 -23.12
C MET A 395 -15.05 13.79 -21.92
N PHE A 396 -16.11 14.02 -21.15
CA PHE A 396 -16.06 14.74 -19.88
C PHE A 396 -15.03 14.13 -18.92
N ASN A 397 -15.11 12.82 -18.70
CA ASN A 397 -14.22 12.09 -17.80
C ASN A 397 -12.77 12.06 -18.30
N LEU A 398 -12.52 12.14 -19.61
CA LEU A 398 -11.16 12.22 -20.12
C LEU A 398 -10.54 13.59 -19.82
N ILE A 399 -11.30 14.66 -20.04
CA ILE A 399 -10.83 16.04 -19.85
C ILE A 399 -10.69 16.38 -18.35
N VAL A 400 -11.67 16.01 -17.53
CA VAL A 400 -11.72 16.27 -16.07
C VAL A 400 -10.79 15.33 -15.28
N GLY A 401 -9.63 15.02 -15.86
CA GLY A 401 -8.57 14.16 -15.32
C GLY A 401 -7.78 14.79 -14.17
N THR A 402 -6.49 14.53 -14.17
CA THR A 402 -5.54 15.03 -13.17
C THR A 402 -5.39 16.56 -13.20
N GLY A 403 -5.61 17.21 -14.35
CA GLY A 403 -5.53 18.66 -14.50
C GLY A 403 -6.46 19.42 -13.55
N ALA A 404 -7.67 18.90 -13.32
CA ALA A 404 -8.66 19.48 -12.41
C ALA A 404 -8.17 19.60 -10.96
N LEU A 405 -7.30 18.67 -10.51
CA LEU A 405 -6.79 18.66 -9.14
C LEU A 405 -5.77 19.77 -8.86
N THR A 406 -5.11 20.27 -9.91
CA THR A 406 -4.05 21.29 -9.82
C THR A 406 -4.55 22.72 -10.09
N MET A 407 -5.75 22.85 -10.65
CA MET A 407 -6.36 24.14 -11.01
C MET A 407 -6.53 25.11 -9.82
N PRO A 408 -7.06 24.71 -8.65
CA PRO A 408 -7.27 25.63 -7.54
C PRO A 408 -6.01 26.39 -7.09
N ARG A 409 -4.88 25.68 -7.05
CA ARG A 409 -3.59 26.25 -6.66
C ARG A 409 -3.13 27.31 -7.67
N ALA A 410 -3.24 27.03 -8.96
CA ALA A 410 -2.91 27.98 -10.02
C ALA A 410 -3.85 29.20 -10.04
N PHE A 411 -5.12 29.01 -9.71
CA PHE A 411 -6.09 30.11 -9.58
C PHE A 411 -5.74 31.04 -8.42
N ALA A 412 -5.29 30.48 -7.29
CA ALA A 412 -4.87 31.26 -6.14
C ALA A 412 -3.64 32.12 -6.42
N THR A 413 -2.69 31.66 -7.25
CA THR A 413 -1.45 32.40 -7.55
C THR A 413 -1.62 33.50 -8.59
N ALA A 414 -2.46 33.30 -9.61
CA ALA A 414 -2.73 34.29 -10.67
C ALA A 414 -3.83 35.31 -10.27
N GLY A 415 -4.67 34.96 -9.31
CA GLY A 415 -5.81 35.77 -8.88
C GLY A 415 -7.08 35.45 -9.67
N TRP A 416 -8.24 35.69 -9.05
CA TRP A 416 -9.51 35.13 -9.52
C TRP A 416 -10.02 35.77 -10.82
N VAL A 417 -9.80 37.08 -11.04
CA VAL A 417 -10.28 37.78 -12.27
C VAL A 417 -9.49 37.33 -13.49
N VAL A 418 -8.17 37.29 -13.35
CA VAL A 418 -7.26 36.87 -14.43
C VAL A 418 -7.50 35.41 -14.76
N SER A 419 -7.69 34.56 -13.74
CA SER A 419 -7.96 33.14 -13.93
C SER A 419 -9.27 32.87 -14.64
N LEU A 420 -10.36 33.56 -14.27
CA LEU A 420 -11.65 33.43 -14.94
C LEU A 420 -11.60 33.87 -16.41
N SER A 421 -10.90 34.97 -16.69
CA SER A 421 -10.76 35.48 -18.06
C SER A 421 -9.92 34.53 -18.93
N LEU A 422 -8.80 34.03 -18.37
CA LEU A 422 -7.88 33.17 -19.10
C LEU A 422 -8.48 31.77 -19.35
N ILE A 423 -9.15 31.17 -18.36
CA ILE A 423 -9.75 29.83 -18.53
C ILE A 423 -10.87 29.83 -19.58
N ALA A 424 -11.69 30.89 -19.64
CA ALA A 424 -12.73 31.03 -20.65
C ALA A 424 -12.13 31.15 -22.06
N PHE A 425 -11.07 31.96 -22.21
CA PHE A 425 -10.38 32.12 -23.48
C PHE A 425 -9.69 30.82 -23.94
N LEU A 426 -8.95 30.15 -23.04
CA LEU A 426 -8.26 28.91 -23.36
C LEU A 426 -9.24 27.75 -23.63
N GLY A 427 -10.36 27.70 -22.92
CA GLY A 427 -11.44 26.76 -23.19
C GLY A 427 -12.01 26.94 -24.59
N PHE A 428 -12.26 28.19 -25.01
CA PHE A 428 -12.69 28.51 -26.38
C PHE A 428 -11.64 28.07 -27.42
N MET A 429 -10.35 28.36 -27.20
CA MET A 429 -9.27 27.93 -28.08
C MET A 429 -9.16 26.40 -28.19
N SER A 430 -9.38 25.68 -27.09
CA SER A 430 -9.39 24.22 -27.08
C SER A 430 -10.59 23.63 -27.83
N TYR A 431 -11.77 24.24 -27.69
CA TYR A 431 -12.95 23.88 -28.47
C TYR A 431 -12.70 24.06 -29.97
N MET A 432 -12.15 25.20 -30.38
CA MET A 432 -11.80 25.47 -31.78
C MET A 432 -10.89 24.38 -32.37
N THR A 433 -9.78 24.08 -31.69
CA THR A 433 -8.81 23.08 -32.17
C THR A 433 -9.35 21.66 -32.13
N THR A 434 -10.25 21.36 -31.21
CA THR A 434 -11.01 20.10 -31.20
C THR A 434 -11.86 19.96 -32.48
N THR A 435 -12.56 21.00 -32.89
CA THR A 435 -13.32 20.97 -34.16
C THR A 435 -12.40 20.79 -35.38
N PHE A 436 -11.15 21.26 -35.31
CA PHE A 436 -10.14 21.00 -36.34
C PHE A 436 -9.76 19.53 -36.41
N VAL A 437 -9.50 18.87 -35.27
CA VAL A 437 -9.20 17.42 -35.27
C VAL A 437 -10.35 16.61 -35.87
N ILE A 438 -11.60 16.93 -35.55
CA ILE A 438 -12.78 16.23 -36.09
C ILE A 438 -12.85 16.39 -37.63
N GLU A 439 -12.60 17.60 -38.14
CA GLU A 439 -12.56 17.85 -39.59
C GLU A 439 -11.42 17.05 -40.27
N ALA A 440 -10.24 17.01 -39.64
CA ALA A 440 -9.09 16.24 -40.14
C ALA A 440 -9.36 14.72 -40.12
N MET A 441 -10.08 14.20 -39.13
CA MET A 441 -10.50 12.80 -39.07
C MET A 441 -11.46 12.44 -40.21
N ALA A 442 -12.41 13.31 -40.52
CA ALA A 442 -13.32 13.13 -41.65
C ALA A 442 -12.56 13.16 -42.99
N ALA A 443 -11.58 14.06 -43.12
CA ALA A 443 -10.69 14.11 -44.28
C ALA A 443 -9.86 12.81 -44.44
N ALA A 444 -9.30 12.28 -43.34
CA ALA A 444 -8.50 11.05 -43.38
C ALA A 444 -9.35 9.82 -43.77
N ASN A 445 -10.57 9.71 -43.24
CA ASN A 445 -11.51 8.65 -43.63
C ASN A 445 -11.91 8.73 -45.11
N ALA A 446 -12.08 9.94 -45.65
CA ALA A 446 -12.34 10.13 -47.07
C ALA A 446 -11.15 9.67 -47.92
N GLN A 447 -9.92 10.02 -47.53
CA GLN A 447 -8.70 9.63 -48.23
C GLN A 447 -8.46 8.11 -48.19
N LEU A 448 -8.68 7.45 -47.05
CA LEU A 448 -8.55 5.99 -46.93
C LEU A 448 -9.53 5.25 -47.85
N ARG A 449 -10.79 5.71 -47.92
CA ARG A 449 -11.79 5.14 -48.82
C ARG A 449 -11.46 5.38 -50.29
N TRP A 450 -10.94 6.55 -50.63
CA TRP A 450 -10.45 6.81 -51.98
C TRP A 450 -9.34 5.84 -52.38
N LYS A 451 -8.32 5.69 -51.52
CA LYS A 451 -7.18 4.80 -51.78
C LYS A 451 -7.61 3.34 -51.93
N ARG A 452 -8.61 2.89 -51.15
CA ARG A 452 -9.18 1.53 -51.29
C ARG A 452 -9.86 1.34 -52.65
N ARG A 453 -10.65 2.31 -53.10
CA ARG A 453 -11.30 2.27 -54.43
C ARG A 453 -10.29 2.27 -55.58
N GLU A 454 -9.22 3.04 -55.45
CA GLU A 454 -8.14 3.07 -56.45
C GLU A 454 -7.44 1.70 -56.53
N GLN A 455 -7.23 1.06 -55.39
CA GLN A 455 -6.61 -0.27 -55.33
C GLN A 455 -7.55 -1.38 -55.85
N GLU A 456 -8.85 -1.29 -55.56
CA GLU A 456 -9.88 -2.15 -56.15
C GLU A 456 -9.99 -1.95 -57.68
N GLN A 457 -9.87 -0.72 -58.18
CA GLN A 457 -9.84 -0.44 -59.63
C GLN A 457 -8.57 -0.95 -60.32
N ILE A 458 -7.43 -0.94 -59.64
CA ILE A 458 -6.18 -1.50 -60.14
C ILE A 458 -6.26 -3.03 -60.20
N ASP A 459 -6.76 -3.67 -59.14
CA ASP A 459 -6.97 -5.13 -59.08
C ASP A 459 -8.01 -5.61 -60.13
N ASP A 460 -9.07 -4.83 -60.38
CA ASP A 460 -10.05 -5.10 -61.44
C ASP A 460 -9.45 -4.89 -62.85
N SER A 461 -8.47 -3.99 -63.01
CA SER A 461 -7.81 -3.74 -64.30
C SER A 461 -6.71 -4.76 -64.62
N ASP A 462 -5.96 -5.24 -63.62
CA ASP A 462 -4.95 -6.30 -63.80
C ASP A 462 -5.60 -7.68 -64.01
N SER A 463 -6.80 -7.91 -63.46
CA SER A 463 -7.56 -9.14 -63.71
C SER A 463 -8.21 -9.22 -65.11
N THR A 464 -8.15 -8.15 -65.91
CA THR A 464 -8.63 -8.16 -67.30
C THR A 464 -7.53 -8.32 -68.36
N SER A 465 -6.26 -8.44 -67.98
CA SER A 465 -5.17 -8.58 -68.96
C SER A 465 -4.08 -9.57 -68.54
N GLU A 466 -4.41 -10.86 -68.43
CA GLU A 466 -3.50 -11.96 -68.78
C GLU A 466 -4.25 -13.30 -68.73
N TYR A 467 -4.74 -13.73 -69.90
CA TYR A 467 -5.07 -15.13 -70.13
C TYR A 467 -3.92 -15.75 -70.91
N SER A 468 -3.03 -16.44 -70.20
CA SER A 468 -2.16 -17.45 -70.78
C SER A 468 -1.77 -18.45 -69.69
N ASP A 469 -2.21 -19.69 -69.88
CA ASP A 469 -1.76 -20.89 -69.18
C ASP A 469 -0.23 -20.99 -69.24
N ASP A 470 0.45 -21.07 -68.09
CA ASP A 470 1.34 -22.19 -67.77
C ASP A 470 2.06 -22.01 -66.42
N ASP A 471 2.31 -23.17 -65.80
CA ASP A 471 3.31 -23.50 -64.78
C ASP A 471 3.03 -23.32 -63.26
N VAL A 472 2.93 -24.51 -62.66
CA VAL A 472 3.09 -24.89 -61.26
C VAL A 472 4.54 -24.63 -60.80
N VAL A 473 4.74 -24.07 -59.59
CA VAL A 473 5.63 -24.58 -58.52
C VAL A 473 5.72 -23.61 -57.33
N ALA A 474 5.71 -24.21 -56.13
CA ALA A 474 5.60 -23.65 -54.80
C ALA A 474 6.69 -22.67 -54.32
N ARG A 475 6.28 -21.73 -53.45
CA ARG A 475 7.06 -21.34 -52.26
C ARG A 475 6.15 -20.73 -51.19
N GLY A 476 6.06 -21.43 -50.04
CA GLY A 476 5.26 -20.99 -48.89
C GLY A 476 5.89 -19.85 -48.12
N ARG A 477 5.05 -18.91 -47.68
CA ARG A 477 5.27 -18.08 -46.49
C ARG A 477 3.92 -17.67 -45.92
N SER A 478 3.65 -18.09 -44.70
CA SER A 478 2.42 -17.85 -43.95
C SER A 478 2.35 -16.40 -43.43
N GLU A 479 1.40 -15.62 -43.93
CA GLU A 479 0.86 -14.43 -43.25
C GLU A 479 -0.56 -14.75 -42.74
N PRO A 480 -0.99 -14.18 -41.59
CA PRO A 480 -2.27 -14.54 -40.98
C PRO A 480 -3.45 -13.91 -41.72
N GLU A 481 -4.35 -14.78 -42.17
CA GLU A 481 -5.65 -14.46 -42.76
C GLU A 481 -6.53 -13.66 -41.79
N THR A 482 -6.95 -12.46 -42.19
CA THR A 482 -8.25 -11.87 -41.80
C THR A 482 -8.80 -11.03 -42.97
N LYS A 483 -9.41 -11.69 -43.95
CA LYS A 483 -10.36 -11.06 -44.89
C LYS A 483 -11.70 -11.80 -44.76
N PRO A 484 -12.80 -11.14 -44.39
CA PRO A 484 -14.11 -11.74 -44.58
C PRO A 484 -14.49 -11.65 -46.06
N ILE A 485 -14.90 -12.78 -46.62
CA ILE A 485 -15.44 -12.95 -47.96
C ILE A 485 -16.92 -12.56 -47.91
N LEU A 486 -17.33 -11.44 -48.53
CA LEU A 486 -18.61 -11.32 -49.23
C LEU A 486 -18.67 -10.06 -50.11
N SER A 487 -18.24 -10.18 -51.36
CA SER A 487 -18.57 -9.24 -52.42
C SER A 487 -19.96 -9.57 -52.98
N VAL A 488 -21.00 -8.90 -52.48
CA VAL A 488 -22.28 -8.82 -53.22
C VAL A 488 -22.21 -7.58 -54.09
N GLN A 489 -22.09 -7.81 -55.39
CA GLN A 489 -22.32 -6.87 -56.48
C GLN A 489 -23.65 -6.12 -56.24
N ARG A 490 -23.60 -4.88 -55.74
CA ARG A 490 -24.72 -3.93 -55.84
C ARG A 490 -24.29 -2.81 -56.79
N SER A 491 -24.57 -3.04 -58.06
CA SER A 491 -24.75 -1.97 -59.05
C SER A 491 -25.95 -1.14 -58.60
N GLY A 492 -25.66 0.00 -57.96
CA GLY A 492 -26.64 0.92 -57.40
C GLY A 492 -25.97 2.25 -57.16
N ARG A 493 -26.17 3.17 -58.10
CA ARG A 493 -25.66 4.55 -58.10
C ARG A 493 -26.42 5.35 -57.04
N ASP A 494 -26.03 5.23 -55.78
CA ASP A 494 -26.49 6.06 -54.67
C ASP A 494 -25.30 6.74 -54.00
N HIS A 495 -25.43 8.05 -53.76
CA HIS A 495 -24.40 8.91 -53.18
C HIS A 495 -23.97 8.40 -51.79
N ALA A 496 -22.91 7.59 -51.71
CA ALA A 496 -22.24 7.31 -50.45
C ALA A 496 -21.59 8.61 -49.94
N ASP A 497 -22.01 9.12 -48.78
CA ASP A 497 -21.41 10.28 -48.10
C ASP A 497 -19.90 10.04 -47.90
N HIS A 498 -19.03 10.67 -48.71
CA HIS A 498 -17.59 10.36 -48.74
C HIS A 498 -16.86 10.68 -47.42
N PHE A 499 -17.47 11.49 -46.54
CA PHE A 499 -16.88 12.06 -45.33
C PHE A 499 -17.31 11.40 -44.00
N ASP A 500 -18.07 10.29 -44.02
CA ASP A 500 -18.53 9.64 -42.79
C ASP A 500 -17.39 8.97 -42.00
N ILE A 501 -17.16 9.35 -40.74
CA ILE A 501 -16.05 8.83 -39.92
C ILE A 501 -16.33 7.38 -39.50
N ALA A 502 -16.02 6.37 -40.32
CA ALA A 502 -16.36 4.97 -40.05
C ALA A 502 -15.23 4.20 -39.37
N GLU A 503 -13.98 4.51 -39.72
CA GLU A 503 -12.79 3.83 -39.21
C GLU A 503 -12.06 4.72 -38.20
N ARG A 504 -11.54 4.08 -37.14
CA ARG A 504 -10.71 4.76 -36.15
C ARG A 504 -9.33 5.02 -36.72
N VAL A 505 -9.09 6.28 -37.10
CA VAL A 505 -7.79 6.77 -37.56
C VAL A 505 -7.13 7.59 -36.45
N GLU A 506 -6.01 7.11 -35.93
CA GLU A 506 -5.28 7.80 -34.86
C GLU A 506 -4.54 9.04 -35.38
N MET A 507 -4.21 9.97 -34.48
CA MET A 507 -3.56 11.23 -34.85
C MET A 507 -2.20 11.01 -35.52
N GLY A 508 -1.43 10.00 -35.09
CA GLY A 508 -0.17 9.62 -35.74
C GLY A 508 -0.36 9.08 -37.15
N GLN A 509 -1.44 8.32 -37.40
CA GLN A 509 -1.79 7.87 -38.74
C GLN A 509 -2.21 9.04 -39.62
N MET A 510 -3.03 9.97 -39.12
CA MET A 510 -3.38 11.20 -39.86
C MET A 510 -2.14 12.04 -40.19
N ALA A 511 -1.21 12.19 -39.25
CA ALA A 511 0.06 12.86 -39.50
C ALA A 511 0.86 12.15 -40.60
N SER A 512 0.92 10.81 -40.60
CA SER A 512 1.59 10.04 -41.65
C SER A 512 0.95 10.15 -43.04
N MET A 513 -0.35 10.47 -43.10
CA MET A 513 -1.09 10.67 -44.35
C MET A 513 -0.94 12.08 -44.92
N PHE A 514 -0.90 13.10 -44.05
CA PHE A 514 -0.95 14.52 -44.48
C PHE A 514 0.40 15.26 -44.41
N PHE A 515 1.34 14.83 -43.58
CA PHE A 515 2.60 15.53 -43.38
C PHE A 515 3.77 14.90 -44.13
N ASN A 516 4.72 15.74 -44.52
CA ASN A 516 6.02 15.32 -45.03
C ASN A 516 6.84 14.60 -43.94
N LYS A 517 7.88 13.87 -44.33
CA LYS A 517 8.73 13.06 -43.43
C LYS A 517 9.22 13.84 -42.19
N VAL A 518 9.64 15.09 -42.37
CA VAL A 518 10.08 15.99 -41.29
C VAL A 518 8.93 16.33 -40.33
N GLY A 519 7.75 16.66 -40.85
CA GLY A 519 6.58 17.02 -40.05
C GLY A 519 6.07 15.85 -39.22
N VAL A 520 6.10 14.62 -39.77
CA VAL A 520 5.74 13.41 -39.01
C VAL A 520 6.72 13.15 -37.87
N ASN A 521 8.03 13.31 -38.10
CA ASN A 521 9.02 13.14 -37.04
C ASN A 521 8.84 14.20 -35.94
N MET A 522 8.58 15.46 -36.29
CA MET A 522 8.26 16.50 -35.31
C MET A 522 6.99 16.20 -34.51
N PHE A 523 5.95 15.65 -35.14
CA PHE A 523 4.74 15.20 -34.45
C PHE A 523 5.05 14.13 -33.40
N TYR A 524 5.78 13.08 -33.78
CA TYR A 524 6.13 11.99 -32.85
C TYR A 524 7.06 12.46 -31.72
N ILE A 525 8.00 13.36 -31.99
CA ILE A 525 8.84 13.96 -30.94
C ILE A 525 7.96 14.76 -29.96
N CYS A 526 7.03 15.58 -30.48
CA CYS A 526 6.13 16.38 -29.65
C CYS A 526 5.24 15.51 -28.75
N ILE A 527 4.63 14.44 -29.29
CA ILE A 527 3.77 13.56 -28.50
C ILE A 527 4.57 12.74 -27.48
N ILE A 528 5.80 12.31 -27.82
CA ILE A 528 6.70 11.61 -26.90
C ILE A 528 7.08 12.51 -25.71
N VAL A 529 7.48 13.77 -25.96
CA VAL A 529 7.81 14.73 -24.90
C VAL A 529 6.61 15.00 -24.00
N TYR A 530 5.42 15.14 -24.59
CA TYR A 530 4.18 15.31 -23.83
C TYR A 530 3.90 14.10 -22.93
N LEU A 531 3.93 12.87 -23.47
CA LEU A 531 3.66 11.64 -22.72
C LEU A 531 4.71 11.38 -21.63
N TYR A 532 5.98 11.79 -21.83
CA TYR A 532 6.98 11.79 -20.77
C TYR A 532 6.59 12.73 -19.62
N GLY A 533 6.05 13.91 -19.96
CA GLY A 533 5.49 14.86 -19.01
C GLY A 533 4.36 14.25 -18.17
N ASP A 534 3.36 13.64 -18.82
CA ASP A 534 2.24 12.96 -18.15
C ASP A 534 2.73 11.90 -17.17
N LEU A 535 3.67 11.04 -17.60
CA LEU A 535 4.24 10.00 -16.75
C LEU A 535 5.03 10.58 -15.58
N ALA A 536 5.75 11.70 -15.77
CA ALA A 536 6.50 12.35 -14.69
C ALA A 536 5.56 12.98 -13.65
N ILE A 537 4.49 13.64 -14.11
CA ILE A 537 3.41 14.18 -13.24
C ILE A 537 2.80 13.04 -12.43
N TYR A 538 2.54 11.91 -13.06
CA TYR A 538 1.91 10.76 -12.41
C TYR A 538 2.84 10.09 -11.40
N ALA A 539 4.13 9.94 -11.76
CA ALA A 539 5.17 9.45 -10.87
C ALA A 539 5.43 10.38 -9.67
N ALA A 540 5.22 11.69 -9.81
CA ALA A 540 5.34 12.63 -8.70
C ALA A 540 4.07 12.69 -7.82
N ALA A 541 2.89 12.69 -8.42
CA ALA A 541 1.61 12.87 -7.73
C ALA A 541 1.27 11.72 -6.77
N VAL A 542 1.51 10.47 -7.18
CA VAL A 542 1.16 9.30 -6.35
C VAL A 542 1.97 9.25 -5.05
N PRO A 543 3.31 9.38 -5.06
CA PRO A 543 4.10 9.43 -3.84
C PRO A 543 3.82 10.65 -2.95
N ILE A 544 3.47 11.82 -3.52
CA ILE A 544 3.04 12.98 -2.71
C ILE A 544 1.78 12.63 -1.92
N SER A 545 0.79 12.04 -2.58
CA SER A 545 -0.47 11.63 -1.95
C SER A 545 -0.27 10.55 -0.88
N LEU A 546 0.58 9.55 -1.15
CA LEU A 546 0.93 8.52 -0.15
C LEU A 546 1.69 9.11 1.03
N MET A 547 2.66 9.98 0.78
CA MET A 547 3.45 10.65 1.82
C MET A 547 2.54 11.48 2.73
N GLU A 548 1.62 12.27 2.18
CA GLU A 548 0.72 13.09 3.00
C GLU A 548 -0.19 12.25 3.89
N VAL A 549 -0.75 11.18 3.34
CA VAL A 549 -1.60 10.26 4.12
C VAL A 549 -0.79 9.51 5.20
N ALA A 550 0.47 9.19 4.92
CA ALA A 550 1.27 8.35 5.82
C ALA A 550 2.02 9.16 6.89
N CYS A 551 2.45 10.38 6.56
CA CYS A 551 3.16 11.31 7.44
C CYS A 551 2.26 12.36 8.10
N GLY A 552 1.03 12.53 7.62
CA GLY A 552 0.06 13.48 8.15
C GLY A 552 -0.38 13.13 9.58
N ASN A 553 -0.61 14.17 10.39
CA ASN A 553 -1.03 13.98 11.77
C ASN A 553 -2.56 13.78 11.83
N HIS A 554 -2.99 12.51 11.81
CA HIS A 554 -4.41 12.15 11.89
C HIS A 554 -5.07 12.48 13.24
N SER A 555 -4.28 12.92 14.23
CA SER A 555 -4.80 13.37 15.51
C SER A 555 -5.29 14.82 15.39
N CYS A 556 -6.59 15.05 15.58
CA CYS A 556 -7.24 16.37 15.50
C CYS A 556 -6.87 17.33 16.65
N SER A 557 -5.63 17.24 17.17
CA SER A 557 -5.14 18.03 18.30
C SER A 557 -4.24 19.20 17.88
N ALA A 558 -3.89 19.34 16.60
CA ALA A 558 -3.11 20.46 16.08
C ALA A 558 -3.82 21.08 14.87
N GLY A 559 -3.86 22.42 14.81
CA GLY A 559 -4.39 23.15 13.65
C GLY A 559 -3.57 22.92 12.37
N SER A 560 -3.97 23.55 11.26
CA SER A 560 -3.30 23.45 9.96
C SER A 560 -1.86 23.97 10.01
N VAL A 561 -0.88 23.06 10.11
CA VAL A 561 0.55 23.38 10.11
C VAL A 561 1.14 23.06 8.74
N LYS A 562 1.87 24.02 8.16
CA LYS A 562 2.66 23.80 6.95
C LYS A 562 3.93 23.01 7.31
N TYR A 563 3.99 21.76 6.87
CA TYR A 563 5.17 20.91 7.07
C TYR A 563 6.30 21.29 6.10
N ASN A 564 7.53 21.28 6.59
CA ASN A 564 8.74 21.40 5.77
C ASN A 564 9.24 20.02 5.34
N ASP A 565 9.93 19.95 4.21
CA ASP A 565 10.50 18.71 3.65
C ASP A 565 11.45 17.96 4.61
N THR A 566 12.09 18.69 5.51
CA THR A 566 13.04 18.18 6.51
C THR A 566 12.37 17.64 7.76
N ASP A 567 11.06 17.80 7.91
CA ASP A 567 10.36 17.36 9.11
C ASP A 567 10.37 15.84 9.20
N PRO A 568 10.48 15.28 10.42
CA PRO A 568 10.44 13.84 10.61
C PRO A 568 9.02 13.31 10.37
N CYS A 569 8.91 12.31 9.49
CA CYS A 569 7.68 11.57 9.25
C CYS A 569 7.54 10.41 10.25
N TRP A 570 8.54 9.52 10.29
CA TRP A 570 8.59 8.39 11.23
C TRP A 570 9.99 8.22 11.81
N GLY A 571 10.13 8.38 13.13
CA GLY A 571 11.41 8.27 13.79
C GLY A 571 12.43 9.24 13.16
N SER A 572 13.50 8.70 12.57
CA SER A 572 14.55 9.46 11.89
C SER A 572 14.32 9.69 10.39
N VAL A 573 13.22 9.18 9.81
CA VAL A 573 12.93 9.31 8.37
C VAL A 573 12.30 10.67 8.08
N THR A 574 12.93 11.46 7.22
CA THR A 574 12.38 12.76 6.78
C THR A 574 11.23 12.57 5.80
N ARG A 575 10.34 13.56 5.68
CA ARG A 575 9.26 13.55 4.68
C ARG A 575 9.78 13.36 3.25
N LYS A 576 10.90 14.01 2.92
CA LYS A 576 11.57 13.84 1.62
C LYS A 576 12.07 12.42 1.38
N ASP A 577 12.59 11.75 2.41
CA ASP A 577 13.01 10.35 2.30
C ASP A 577 11.80 9.42 2.19
N ALA A 578 10.70 9.68 2.91
CA ALA A 578 9.45 8.96 2.76
C ALA A 578 8.90 9.08 1.32
N TYR A 579 8.90 10.27 0.73
CA TYR A 579 8.53 10.48 -0.68
C TYR A 579 9.35 9.60 -1.63
N ARG A 580 10.67 9.53 -1.45
CA ARG A 580 11.57 8.70 -2.29
C ARG A 580 11.31 7.21 -2.12
N VAL A 581 11.01 6.76 -0.90
CA VAL A 581 10.61 5.37 -0.63
C VAL A 581 9.30 5.04 -1.36
N PHE A 582 8.29 5.92 -1.27
CA PHE A 582 7.03 5.73 -1.98
C PHE A 582 7.16 5.77 -3.51
N LEU A 583 8.02 6.64 -4.06
CA LEU A 583 8.33 6.67 -5.49
C LEU A 583 9.00 5.37 -5.94
N SER A 584 9.92 4.85 -5.13
CA SER A 584 10.58 3.57 -5.39
C SER A 584 9.57 2.42 -5.37
N ALA A 585 8.70 2.38 -4.35
CA ALA A 585 7.64 1.37 -4.23
C ALA A 585 6.65 1.44 -5.40
N PHE A 586 6.20 2.64 -5.79
CA PHE A 586 5.33 2.86 -6.94
C PHE A 586 5.96 2.35 -8.24
N THR A 587 7.24 2.65 -8.46
CA THR A 587 7.98 2.21 -9.65
C THR A 587 8.17 0.70 -9.69
N VAL A 588 8.47 0.07 -8.55
CA VAL A 588 8.60 -1.40 -8.47
C VAL A 588 7.25 -2.09 -8.66
N MET A 589 6.16 -1.50 -8.19
CA MET A 589 4.82 -2.08 -8.31
C MET A 589 4.25 -1.93 -9.72
N LEU A 590 4.26 -0.72 -10.29
CA LEU A 590 3.61 -0.42 -11.58
C LEU A 590 4.54 -0.44 -12.78
N GLY A 591 5.84 -0.20 -12.58
CA GLY A 591 6.85 -0.24 -13.63
C GLY A 591 6.86 -1.56 -14.42
N PRO A 592 6.74 -2.74 -13.79
CA PRO A 592 6.66 -4.01 -14.52
C PRO A 592 5.51 -4.08 -15.52
N PHE A 593 4.36 -3.45 -15.27
CA PHE A 593 3.23 -3.47 -16.21
C PHE A 593 3.56 -2.82 -17.56
N THR A 594 4.56 -1.93 -17.62
CA THR A 594 5.02 -1.31 -18.88
C THR A 594 5.76 -2.29 -19.81
N PHE A 595 6.30 -3.38 -19.25
CA PHE A 595 6.95 -4.46 -20.02
C PHE A 595 5.92 -5.37 -20.71
N PHE A 596 4.64 -5.30 -20.30
CA PHE A 596 3.57 -6.17 -20.79
C PHE A 596 2.44 -5.36 -21.42
N ASN A 597 1.75 -5.90 -22.44
CA ASN A 597 0.62 -5.23 -23.09
C ASN A 597 -0.67 -5.34 -22.26
N ALA A 598 -0.64 -4.82 -21.04
CA ALA A 598 -1.82 -4.75 -20.17
C ALA A 598 -2.72 -3.58 -20.59
N GLN A 599 -3.43 -3.73 -21.72
CA GLN A 599 -4.33 -2.69 -22.26
C GLN A 599 -5.81 -2.90 -21.90
N LYS A 600 -6.16 -4.02 -21.26
CA LYS A 600 -7.56 -4.33 -20.88
C LYS A 600 -7.92 -3.72 -19.53
N THR A 601 -8.00 -2.39 -19.45
CA THR A 601 -8.31 -1.64 -18.21
C THR A 601 -9.70 -1.00 -18.22
N LYS A 602 -10.55 -1.29 -19.23
CA LYS A 602 -11.89 -0.70 -19.41
C LYS A 602 -12.69 -0.63 -18.11
N TYR A 603 -12.78 -1.73 -17.37
CA TYR A 603 -13.55 -1.78 -16.13
C TYR A 603 -12.91 -1.02 -14.97
N LEU A 604 -11.58 -1.03 -14.90
CA LEU A 604 -10.83 -0.28 -13.89
C LEU A 604 -10.96 1.24 -14.15
N GLN A 605 -11.08 1.65 -15.41
CA GLN A 605 -11.41 3.02 -15.82
C GLN A 605 -12.85 3.40 -15.45
N ILE A 606 -13.82 2.51 -15.63
CA ILE A 606 -15.21 2.74 -15.19
C ILE A 606 -15.28 2.92 -13.67
N LEU A 607 -14.62 2.03 -12.91
CA LEU A 607 -14.58 2.12 -11.44
C LEU A 607 -13.93 3.42 -10.96
N THR A 608 -12.80 3.81 -11.55
CA THR A 608 -12.09 5.05 -11.18
C THR A 608 -12.86 6.31 -11.60
N SER A 609 -13.65 6.26 -12.67
CA SER A 609 -14.59 7.33 -13.03
C SER A 609 -15.68 7.51 -11.96
N PHE A 610 -16.28 6.43 -11.47
CA PHE A 610 -17.26 6.51 -10.38
C PHE A 610 -16.66 7.11 -9.11
N MET A 611 -15.48 6.66 -8.71
CA MET A 611 -14.75 7.21 -7.55
C MET A 611 -14.44 8.71 -7.71
N ARG A 612 -14.16 9.15 -8.94
CA ARG A 612 -13.90 10.55 -9.28
C ARG A 612 -15.12 11.44 -9.10
N TRP A 613 -16.29 10.99 -9.56
CA TRP A 613 -17.53 11.73 -9.35
C TRP A 613 -17.88 11.86 -7.87
N ILE A 614 -17.68 10.79 -7.08
CA ILE A 614 -17.84 10.85 -5.62
C ILE A 614 -16.87 11.87 -5.01
N ALA A 615 -15.58 11.80 -5.34
CA ALA A 615 -14.57 12.68 -4.78
C ALA A 615 -14.82 14.16 -5.12
N PHE A 616 -15.09 14.49 -6.39
CA PHE A 616 -15.35 15.87 -6.79
C PHE A 616 -16.63 16.43 -6.18
N THR A 617 -17.71 15.65 -6.18
CA THR A 617 -18.98 16.07 -5.57
C THR A 617 -18.78 16.33 -4.08
N MET A 618 -18.06 15.44 -3.40
CA MET A 618 -17.74 15.58 -2.00
C MET A 618 -16.91 16.84 -1.72
N MET A 619 -15.82 17.09 -2.46
CA MET A 619 -14.99 18.27 -2.26
C MET A 619 -15.77 19.58 -2.45
N ILE A 620 -16.64 19.65 -3.46
CA ILE A 620 -17.47 20.83 -3.73
C ILE A 620 -18.47 21.05 -2.58
N ILE A 621 -19.19 19.99 -2.17
CA ILE A 621 -20.18 20.07 -1.08
C ILE A 621 -19.51 20.51 0.23
N LEU A 622 -18.38 19.89 0.59
CA LEU A 622 -17.65 20.24 1.82
C LEU A 622 -17.16 21.69 1.80
N ALA A 623 -16.61 22.15 0.67
CA ALA A 623 -16.18 23.55 0.53
C ALA A 623 -17.36 24.52 0.66
N LEU A 624 -18.50 24.23 0.03
CA LEU A 624 -19.71 25.05 0.13
C LEU A 624 -20.27 25.09 1.55
N ILE A 625 -20.25 23.98 2.29
CA ILE A 625 -20.68 23.93 3.70
C ILE A 625 -19.76 24.81 4.57
N ARG A 626 -18.45 24.80 4.34
CA ARG A 626 -17.51 25.64 5.11
C ARG A 626 -17.72 27.13 4.84
N ILE A 627 -17.95 27.49 3.57
CA ILE A 627 -18.23 28.87 3.15
C ILE A 627 -19.57 29.33 3.75
N SER A 628 -20.62 28.51 3.70
CA SER A 628 -21.95 28.88 4.22
C SER A 628 -21.97 29.06 5.74
N LYS A 629 -21.07 28.37 6.47
CA LYS A 629 -20.85 28.56 7.91
C LYS A 629 -20.05 29.82 8.26
N GLY A 630 -19.55 30.57 7.27
CA GLY A 630 -18.77 31.79 7.50
C GLY A 630 -17.32 31.54 7.95
N THR A 631 -16.82 30.31 7.79
CA THR A 631 -15.47 29.87 8.22
C THR A 631 -14.46 29.77 7.07
N GLY A 632 -14.73 30.45 5.95
CA GLY A 632 -13.83 30.51 4.81
C GLY A 632 -12.69 31.50 5.04
N GLU A 633 -11.44 31.02 4.92
CA GLU A 633 -10.24 31.83 5.17
C GLU A 633 -9.67 32.47 3.90
N GLY A 634 -10.16 32.06 2.73
CA GLY A 634 -9.61 32.46 1.43
C GLY A 634 -9.84 33.93 1.08
N ARG A 635 -8.73 34.66 0.86
CA ARG A 635 -8.73 36.04 0.35
C ARG A 635 -7.82 36.17 -0.88
N PRO A 636 -8.21 35.59 -2.03
CA PRO A 636 -7.36 35.60 -3.22
C PRO A 636 -7.21 37.02 -3.80
N PRO A 637 -6.03 37.39 -4.32
CA PRO A 637 -5.84 38.66 -5.02
C PRO A 637 -6.72 38.73 -6.29
N ALA A 638 -7.15 39.93 -6.67
CA ALA A 638 -7.95 40.12 -7.88
C ALA A 638 -7.14 39.82 -9.15
N ALA A 639 -5.90 40.29 -9.22
CA ALA A 639 -4.99 40.07 -10.34
C ALA A 639 -3.53 40.05 -9.88
N SER A 640 -2.79 39.01 -10.29
CA SER A 640 -1.35 38.88 -10.12
C SER A 640 -0.72 38.33 -11.40
N PHE A 641 0.04 39.18 -12.09
CA PHE A 641 0.70 38.79 -13.35
C PHE A 641 1.84 37.78 -13.17
N SER A 642 2.35 37.61 -11.94
CA SER A 642 3.44 36.65 -11.66
C SER A 642 3.00 35.19 -11.80
N GLY A 643 1.72 34.88 -11.58
CA GLY A 643 1.18 33.51 -11.64
C GLY A 643 0.65 33.10 -13.02
N VAL A 644 0.49 34.04 -13.95
CA VAL A 644 -0.14 33.83 -15.27
C VAL A 644 0.55 32.76 -16.13
N PRO A 645 1.89 32.71 -16.22
CA PRO A 645 2.58 31.71 -17.05
C PRO A 645 2.34 30.27 -16.58
N ASN A 646 2.28 30.07 -15.25
CA ASN A 646 1.99 28.76 -14.69
C ASN A 646 0.51 28.38 -14.87
N LEU A 647 -0.40 29.32 -14.60
CA LEU A 647 -1.83 29.14 -14.85
C LEU A 647 -2.11 28.77 -16.31
N PHE A 648 -1.45 29.42 -17.26
CA PHE A 648 -1.56 29.09 -18.68
C PHE A 648 -1.21 27.61 -18.94
N GLY A 649 -0.05 27.14 -18.45
CA GLY A 649 0.36 25.75 -18.62
C GLY A 649 -0.62 24.75 -18.02
N VAL A 650 -1.10 25.02 -16.79
CA VAL A 650 -2.08 24.17 -16.10
C VAL A 650 -3.42 24.13 -16.84
N CYS A 651 -3.90 25.26 -17.38
CA CYS A 651 -5.14 25.30 -18.16
C CYS A 651 -5.02 24.56 -19.50
N VAL A 652 -3.91 24.73 -20.22
CA VAL A 652 -3.62 24.00 -21.48
C VAL A 652 -3.61 22.50 -21.21
N TYR A 653 -2.88 22.06 -20.18
CA TYR A 653 -2.87 20.66 -19.74
C TYR A 653 -4.26 20.13 -19.37
N SER A 654 -5.07 20.92 -18.67
CA SER A 654 -6.40 20.50 -18.19
C SER A 654 -7.48 20.43 -19.27
N PHE A 655 -7.30 21.12 -20.41
CA PHE A 655 -8.22 21.04 -21.56
C PHE A 655 -7.70 20.10 -22.67
N MET A 656 -6.63 19.36 -22.39
CA MET A 656 -6.00 18.47 -23.35
C MET A 656 -6.88 17.25 -23.63
N CYS A 657 -7.31 17.08 -24.88
CA CYS A 657 -8.05 15.88 -25.32
C CYS A 657 -7.75 15.44 -26.75
N GLN A 658 -7.07 16.29 -27.53
CA GLN A 658 -6.92 16.19 -28.98
C GLN A 658 -6.25 14.88 -29.43
N HIS A 659 -5.26 14.38 -28.67
CA HIS A 659 -4.54 13.15 -29.00
C HIS A 659 -5.38 11.87 -28.76
N SER A 660 -6.39 11.94 -27.88
CA SER A 660 -7.27 10.81 -27.50
C SER A 660 -8.67 10.92 -28.14
N LEU A 661 -8.94 12.02 -28.83
CA LEU A 661 -10.22 12.31 -29.48
C LEU A 661 -10.62 11.32 -30.60
N PRO A 662 -9.70 10.68 -31.33
CA PRO A 662 -10.12 9.69 -32.33
C PRO A 662 -10.78 8.44 -31.75
N SER A 663 -10.31 7.94 -30.61
CA SER A 663 -11.00 6.89 -29.84
C SER A 663 -12.34 7.36 -29.25
N LEU A 664 -12.44 8.68 -29.03
CA LEU A 664 -13.61 9.52 -28.76
C LEU A 664 -14.87 9.27 -29.56
N VAL A 665 -14.69 9.67 -30.80
CA VAL A 665 -15.75 10.05 -31.73
C VAL A 665 -16.16 8.88 -32.60
N THR A 666 -15.27 7.91 -32.77
CA THR A 666 -15.50 6.70 -33.57
C THR A 666 -16.64 5.80 -33.08
N PRO A 667 -16.87 5.59 -31.76
CA PRO A 667 -18.00 4.81 -31.28
C PRO A 667 -19.35 5.57 -31.28
N ILE A 668 -19.38 6.87 -31.59
CA ILE A 668 -20.63 7.66 -31.55
C ILE A 668 -21.51 7.31 -32.76
N SER A 669 -22.74 6.87 -32.48
CA SER A 669 -23.69 6.37 -33.47
C SER A 669 -24.22 7.47 -34.40
N GLU A 670 -24.56 8.65 -33.87
CA GLU A 670 -25.08 9.80 -34.64
C GLU A 670 -24.04 10.92 -34.83
N LYS A 671 -23.30 10.84 -35.93
CA LYS A 671 -22.18 11.76 -36.21
C LYS A 671 -22.61 13.20 -36.51
N LYS A 672 -23.90 13.44 -36.84
CA LYS A 672 -24.44 14.77 -37.16
C LYS A 672 -24.45 15.71 -35.94
N ARG A 673 -24.60 15.16 -34.72
CA ARG A 673 -24.72 15.94 -33.47
C ARG A 673 -23.41 16.15 -32.74
N VAL A 674 -22.34 15.48 -33.17
CA VAL A 674 -21.01 15.50 -32.52
C VAL A 674 -20.51 16.92 -32.25
N GLY A 675 -20.65 17.85 -33.19
CA GLY A 675 -20.20 19.24 -32.99
C GLY A 675 -20.96 19.99 -31.88
N SER A 676 -22.27 19.74 -31.74
CA SER A 676 -23.09 20.30 -30.66
C SER A 676 -22.82 19.62 -29.33
N LEU A 677 -22.61 18.30 -29.35
CA LEU A 677 -22.26 17.49 -28.18
C LEU A 677 -20.93 17.94 -27.56
N VAL A 678 -19.92 18.13 -28.42
CA VAL A 678 -18.60 18.65 -28.02
C VAL A 678 -18.71 20.06 -27.44
N LEU A 679 -19.54 20.94 -28.02
CA LEU A 679 -19.75 22.28 -27.47
C LEU A 679 -20.40 22.23 -26.08
N ALA A 680 -21.44 21.42 -25.93
CA ALA A 680 -22.11 21.23 -24.64
C ALA A 680 -21.14 20.71 -23.57
N ASP A 681 -20.28 19.75 -23.92
CA ASP A 681 -19.29 19.19 -23.00
C ASP A 681 -18.24 20.24 -22.58
N TYR A 682 -17.70 21.03 -23.52
CA TYR A 682 -16.76 22.12 -23.17
C TYR A 682 -17.38 23.19 -22.28
N VAL A 683 -18.66 23.53 -22.47
CA VAL A 683 -19.39 24.46 -21.58
C VAL A 683 -19.54 23.86 -20.18
N LEU A 684 -19.88 22.57 -20.10
CA LEU A 684 -20.04 21.86 -18.83
C LEU A 684 -18.71 21.75 -18.07
N ILE A 685 -17.62 21.42 -18.77
CA ILE A 685 -16.25 21.36 -18.20
C ILE A 685 -15.81 22.73 -17.70
N LEU A 686 -16.05 23.80 -18.49
CA LEU A 686 -15.71 25.16 -18.07
C LEU A 686 -16.47 25.54 -16.79
N GLY A 687 -17.78 25.27 -16.74
CA GLY A 687 -18.59 25.48 -15.53
C GLY A 687 -18.07 24.69 -14.33
N PHE A 688 -17.71 23.43 -14.55
CA PHE A 688 -17.16 22.55 -13.52
C PHE A 688 -15.81 23.06 -12.98
N TYR A 689 -14.86 23.44 -13.85
CA TYR A 689 -13.56 23.97 -13.43
C TYR A 689 -13.66 25.30 -12.70
N VAL A 690 -14.56 26.18 -13.14
CA VAL A 690 -14.86 27.44 -12.43
C VAL A 690 -15.46 27.12 -11.06
N LEU A 691 -16.47 26.26 -10.98
CA LEU A 691 -17.10 25.90 -9.70
C LEU A 691 -16.09 25.29 -8.70
N LEU A 692 -15.29 24.33 -9.15
CA LEU A 692 -14.29 23.66 -8.32
C LEU A 692 -13.20 24.63 -7.86
N SER A 693 -12.69 25.47 -8.75
CA SER A 693 -11.61 26.41 -8.41
C SER A 693 -12.09 27.56 -7.53
N PHE A 694 -13.26 28.14 -7.80
CA PHE A 694 -13.82 29.22 -6.98
C PHE A 694 -14.17 28.74 -5.58
N THR A 695 -14.83 27.58 -5.45
CA THR A 695 -15.14 27.02 -4.12
C THR A 695 -13.87 26.73 -3.33
N ALA A 696 -12.79 26.30 -3.97
CA ALA A 696 -11.51 26.06 -3.32
C ALA A 696 -10.81 27.34 -2.81
N ILE A 697 -10.63 28.35 -3.67
CA ILE A 697 -9.85 29.57 -3.34
C ILE A 697 -10.51 30.45 -2.28
N PHE A 698 -11.84 30.37 -2.11
CA PHE A 698 -12.56 31.09 -1.06
C PHE A 698 -12.71 30.27 0.23
N CYS A 699 -12.59 28.95 0.14
CA CYS A 699 -12.65 28.05 1.29
C CYS A 699 -11.33 28.03 2.08
N PHE A 700 -10.19 27.92 1.38
CA PHE A 700 -8.87 27.76 1.98
C PHE A 700 -7.97 28.97 1.76
N ASP A 701 -7.04 29.22 2.69
CA ASP A 701 -6.00 30.24 2.51
C ASP A 701 -5.08 29.89 1.32
N SER A 702 -4.73 30.92 0.54
CA SER A 702 -3.92 30.80 -0.68
C SER A 702 -2.49 30.30 -0.40
N ALA A 703 -1.99 30.50 0.83
CA ALA A 703 -0.65 30.06 1.25
C ALA A 703 -0.59 28.59 1.73
N LEU A 704 -1.73 28.01 2.11
CA LEU A 704 -1.88 26.63 2.62
C LEU A 704 -2.50 25.68 1.58
N LEU A 705 -2.81 26.17 0.39
CA LEU A 705 -3.37 25.37 -0.68
C LEU A 705 -2.29 24.41 -1.22
N HIS A 706 -2.52 23.10 -1.14
CA HIS A 706 -1.61 22.10 -1.70
C HIS A 706 -1.70 22.07 -3.23
N ASP A 707 -0.64 21.58 -3.87
CA ASP A 707 -0.57 21.39 -5.34
C ASP A 707 -1.69 20.47 -5.86
N MET A 708 -2.14 19.52 -5.03
CA MET A 708 -3.30 18.68 -5.29
C MET A 708 -4.43 19.03 -4.33
N TYR A 709 -5.54 19.51 -4.88
CA TYR A 709 -6.68 20.00 -4.09
C TYR A 709 -7.26 18.98 -3.10
N THR A 710 -7.22 17.68 -3.42
CA THR A 710 -7.75 16.63 -2.54
C THR A 710 -7.02 16.54 -1.20
N LEU A 711 -5.75 16.93 -1.14
CA LEU A 711 -4.94 16.87 0.08
C LEU A 711 -5.35 17.92 1.11
N ASN A 712 -5.93 19.05 0.68
CA ASN A 712 -6.42 20.09 1.61
C ASN A 712 -7.50 19.59 2.59
N PHE A 713 -8.17 18.48 2.28
CA PHE A 713 -9.22 17.89 3.10
C PHE A 713 -8.71 16.79 4.05
N THR A 714 -7.40 16.48 4.00
CA THR A 714 -6.82 15.38 4.80
C THR A 714 -6.42 15.85 6.21
N ASP A 715 -5.78 17.02 6.33
CA ASP A 715 -5.29 17.54 7.61
C ASP A 715 -6.32 18.43 8.36
N ASN A 716 -7.30 18.98 7.64
CA ASN A 716 -8.26 19.93 8.22
C ASN A 716 -9.46 19.24 8.86
N CYS A 717 -9.36 18.91 10.15
CA CYS A 717 -10.42 18.22 10.88
C CYS A 717 -11.75 18.98 10.93
N ASP A 718 -11.74 20.31 10.82
CA ASP A 718 -12.95 21.15 10.83
C ASP A 718 -13.87 20.94 9.62
N VAL A 719 -13.31 20.44 8.51
CA VAL A 719 -14.05 20.28 7.26
C VAL A 719 -14.69 18.90 7.16
N LEU A 720 -13.98 17.86 7.60
CA LEU A 720 -14.41 16.49 7.46
C LEU A 720 -13.98 15.70 8.69
N ASP A 721 -14.89 15.36 9.60
CA ASP A 721 -14.52 14.67 10.84
C ASP A 721 -14.39 13.14 10.67
N ILE A 722 -14.95 12.60 9.59
CA ILE A 722 -15.02 11.15 9.37
C ILE A 722 -13.68 10.62 8.81
N PRO A 723 -12.96 9.73 9.53
CA PRO A 723 -11.62 9.28 9.15
C PRO A 723 -11.62 8.52 7.82
N VAL A 724 -12.62 7.68 7.56
CA VAL A 724 -12.73 6.89 6.32
C VAL A 724 -12.74 7.79 5.08
N LEU A 725 -13.46 8.91 5.14
CA LEU A 725 -13.60 9.83 4.02
C LEU A 725 -12.33 10.68 3.81
N ARG A 726 -11.57 10.97 4.86
CA ARG A 726 -10.24 11.62 4.75
C ARG A 726 -9.26 10.73 4.00
N TYR A 727 -9.16 9.46 4.39
CA TYR A 727 -8.32 8.48 3.69
C TYR A 727 -8.76 8.30 2.24
N PHE A 728 -10.06 8.29 1.97
CA PHE A 728 -10.58 8.21 0.61
C PHE A 728 -10.13 9.39 -0.27
N LEU A 729 -10.31 10.63 0.19
CA LEU A 729 -9.87 11.82 -0.55
C LEU A 729 -8.34 11.90 -0.66
N GLY A 730 -7.63 11.54 0.40
CA GLY A 730 -6.16 11.51 0.43
C GLY A 730 -5.57 10.52 -0.56
N LEU A 731 -6.13 9.31 -0.68
CA LEU A 731 -5.67 8.25 -1.58
C LEU A 731 -6.30 8.28 -2.98
N PHE A 732 -7.27 9.16 -3.23
CA PHE A 732 -7.95 9.26 -4.52
C PHE A 732 -6.99 9.40 -5.73
N PRO A 733 -5.94 10.25 -5.67
CA PRO A 733 -4.95 10.32 -6.75
C PRO A 733 -4.21 8.99 -6.96
N VAL A 734 -3.89 8.25 -5.88
CA VAL A 734 -3.22 6.94 -5.97
C VAL A 734 -4.04 5.98 -6.83
N PHE A 735 -5.34 5.86 -6.57
CA PHE A 735 -6.20 4.92 -7.31
C PHE A 735 -6.42 5.35 -8.76
N THR A 736 -6.62 6.65 -9.02
CA THR A 736 -6.97 7.11 -10.38
C THR A 736 -5.77 7.26 -11.30
N ILE A 737 -4.59 7.57 -10.76
CA ILE A 737 -3.36 7.76 -11.53
C ILE A 737 -2.66 6.42 -11.79
N SER A 738 -2.63 5.53 -10.79
CA SER A 738 -2.00 4.20 -10.92
C SER A 738 -2.61 3.35 -12.02
N THR A 739 -3.91 3.50 -12.28
CA THR A 739 -4.61 2.73 -13.32
C THR A 739 -4.30 3.23 -14.73
N ASN A 740 -4.03 4.54 -14.87
CA ASN A 740 -3.72 5.18 -16.15
C ASN A 740 -2.23 5.13 -16.48
N PHE A 741 -1.34 5.08 -15.48
CA PHE A 741 0.11 5.12 -15.68
C PHE A 741 0.64 4.02 -16.62
N PRO A 742 0.30 2.72 -16.46
CA PRO A 742 0.78 1.68 -17.38
C PRO A 742 0.27 1.85 -18.81
N ILE A 743 -0.95 2.37 -18.99
CA ILE A 743 -1.56 2.58 -20.29
C ILE A 743 -0.76 3.63 -21.06
N ILE A 744 -0.52 4.79 -20.43
CA ILE A 744 0.24 5.89 -21.01
C ILE A 744 1.68 5.43 -21.30
N ALA A 745 2.31 4.67 -20.39
CA ALA A 745 3.64 4.13 -20.61
C ALA A 745 3.72 3.17 -21.82
N VAL A 746 2.73 2.29 -22.00
CA VAL A 746 2.64 1.42 -23.18
C VAL A 746 2.40 2.25 -24.46
N THR A 747 1.59 3.31 -24.40
CA THR A 747 1.41 4.21 -25.57
C THR A 747 2.71 4.93 -25.93
N LEU A 748 3.46 5.42 -24.95
CA LEU A 748 4.77 6.06 -25.16
C LEU A 748 5.76 5.10 -25.80
N ARG A 749 5.80 3.85 -25.31
CA ARG A 749 6.61 2.78 -25.88
C ARG A 749 6.30 2.51 -27.34
N ASN A 750 5.01 2.47 -27.70
CA ASN A 750 4.59 2.24 -29.08
C ASN A 750 4.95 3.43 -29.98
N ASN A 751 4.80 4.67 -29.49
CA ASN A 751 5.21 5.88 -30.22
C ASN A 751 6.72 5.93 -30.48
N TRP A 752 7.54 5.45 -29.52
CA TRP A 752 8.99 5.27 -29.72
C TRP A 752 9.32 4.27 -30.83
N LYS A 753 8.63 3.12 -30.84
CA LYS A 753 8.83 2.09 -31.88
C LYS A 753 8.50 2.64 -33.27
N THR A 754 7.42 3.42 -33.41
CA THR A 754 7.03 4.02 -34.69
C THR A 754 7.96 5.15 -35.14
N LEU A 755 8.59 5.88 -34.21
CA LEU A 755 9.54 6.94 -34.53
C LEU A 755 10.83 6.39 -35.17
N PHE A 756 11.37 5.28 -34.64
CA PHE A 756 12.65 4.72 -35.10
C PHE A 756 12.54 3.75 -36.28
N HIS A 757 11.37 3.14 -36.51
CA HIS A 757 11.20 2.20 -37.61
C HIS A 757 9.76 2.27 -38.14
N ARG A 758 9.58 2.97 -39.27
CA ARG A 758 8.26 3.23 -39.89
C ARG A 758 7.71 2.03 -40.66
N ASP A 759 8.56 1.10 -41.08
CA ASP A 759 8.22 0.05 -42.06
C ASP A 759 8.06 -1.36 -41.45
N GLY A 760 7.76 -1.46 -40.14
CA GLY A 760 7.39 -2.75 -39.53
C GLY A 760 8.51 -3.79 -39.41
N GLY A 761 9.78 -3.39 -39.59
CA GLY A 761 10.94 -4.25 -39.35
C GLY A 761 10.99 -4.79 -37.91
N THR A 762 11.49 -6.02 -37.77
CA THR A 762 11.59 -6.71 -36.48
C THR A 762 12.78 -6.19 -35.68
N TYR A 763 12.54 -5.74 -34.45
CA TYR A 763 13.60 -5.42 -33.52
C TYR A 763 14.22 -6.69 -32.94
N PRO A 764 15.52 -6.68 -32.59
CA PRO A 764 16.10 -7.72 -31.74
C PRO A 764 15.27 -7.86 -30.46
N TRP A 765 15.05 -9.09 -30.00
CA TRP A 765 14.18 -9.40 -28.86
C TRP A 765 14.50 -8.54 -27.62
N VAL A 766 15.79 -8.30 -27.34
CA VAL A 766 16.27 -7.47 -26.23
C VAL A 766 15.82 -6.01 -26.38
N VAL A 767 15.90 -5.46 -27.58
CA VAL A 767 15.50 -4.07 -27.84
C VAL A 767 13.99 -3.92 -27.69
N ASP A 768 13.23 -4.87 -28.25
CA ASP A 768 11.76 -4.85 -28.22
C ASP A 768 11.16 -5.00 -26.82
N ARG A 769 11.75 -5.88 -26.02
CA ARG A 769 11.22 -6.30 -24.71
C ARG A 769 11.88 -5.65 -23.50
N VAL A 770 13.10 -5.12 -23.63
CA VAL A 770 13.85 -4.54 -22.50
C VAL A 770 14.16 -3.07 -22.71
N VAL A 771 14.77 -2.70 -23.85
CA VAL A 771 15.24 -1.31 -24.07
C VAL A 771 14.06 -0.34 -24.20
N PHE A 772 13.05 -0.67 -25.01
CA PHE A 772 11.90 0.23 -25.19
C PHE A 772 11.06 0.45 -23.92
N PRO A 773 10.75 -0.56 -23.09
CA PRO A 773 10.12 -0.30 -21.79
C PRO A 773 11.01 0.52 -20.83
N LEU A 774 12.33 0.27 -20.82
CA LEU A 774 13.24 0.97 -19.92
C LEU A 774 13.36 2.46 -20.28
N ILE A 775 13.52 2.79 -21.58
CA ILE A 775 13.59 4.18 -22.03
C ILE A 775 12.28 4.94 -21.76
N THR A 776 11.14 4.24 -21.68
CA THR A 776 9.85 4.87 -21.36
C THR A 776 9.64 5.11 -19.88
N LEU A 777 10.19 4.25 -19.01
CA LEU A 777 9.97 4.29 -17.57
C LEU A 777 11.01 5.11 -16.82
N VAL A 778 12.30 5.00 -17.19
CA VAL A 778 13.39 5.60 -16.43
C VAL A 778 13.37 7.14 -16.42
N PRO A 779 13.21 7.84 -17.56
CA PRO A 779 13.26 9.30 -17.56
C PRO A 779 12.18 9.97 -16.68
N PRO A 780 10.89 9.58 -16.73
CA PRO A 780 9.86 10.11 -15.83
C PRO A 780 10.19 9.92 -14.36
N VAL A 781 10.69 8.74 -13.99
CA VAL A 781 11.03 8.42 -12.60
C VAL A 781 12.21 9.26 -12.13
N VAL A 782 13.24 9.44 -12.98
CA VAL A 782 14.37 10.33 -12.68
C VAL A 782 13.93 11.78 -12.49
N VAL A 783 13.02 12.28 -13.34
CA VAL A 783 12.45 13.62 -13.18
C VAL A 783 11.70 13.73 -11.84
N ALA A 784 10.86 12.76 -11.48
CA ALA A 784 10.16 12.74 -10.20
C ALA A 784 11.13 12.65 -8.99
N PHE A 785 12.27 11.95 -9.13
CA PHE A 785 13.30 11.92 -8.09
C PHE A 785 13.99 13.27 -7.88
N CYS A 786 14.15 14.06 -8.95
CA CYS A 786 14.84 15.35 -8.91
C CYS A 786 13.91 16.51 -8.51
N THR A 787 12.66 16.48 -9.00
CA THR A 787 11.70 17.58 -8.83
C THR A 787 10.39 17.05 -8.24
N HIS A 788 10.04 17.51 -7.05
CA HIS A 788 8.78 17.17 -6.37
C HIS A 788 7.70 18.27 -6.49
N ASN A 789 8.00 19.39 -7.16
CA ASN A 789 7.06 20.49 -7.39
C ASN A 789 6.11 20.15 -8.54
N LEU A 790 4.92 19.65 -8.22
CA LEU A 790 3.93 19.24 -9.21
C LEU A 790 3.43 20.45 -10.01
N GLU A 791 3.25 21.60 -9.35
CA GLU A 791 2.81 22.86 -9.98
C GLU A 791 3.70 23.23 -11.19
N SER A 792 5.02 23.27 -11.00
CA SER A 792 5.97 23.62 -12.06
C SER A 792 6.03 22.57 -13.16
N LEU A 793 5.90 21.28 -12.81
CA LEU A 793 5.99 20.19 -13.77
C LEU A 793 4.81 20.24 -14.75
N VAL A 794 3.59 20.40 -14.24
CA VAL A 794 2.37 20.56 -15.04
C VAL A 794 2.43 21.85 -15.87
N GLY A 795 2.92 22.95 -15.30
CA GLY A 795 3.08 24.22 -16.00
C GLY A 795 3.98 24.10 -17.24
N ILE A 796 5.14 23.45 -17.11
CA ILE A 796 6.10 23.29 -18.21
C ILE A 796 5.58 22.32 -19.27
N THR A 797 5.05 21.16 -18.86
CA THR A 797 4.57 20.14 -19.81
C THR A 797 3.39 20.67 -20.63
N GLY A 798 2.45 21.37 -19.99
CA GLY A 798 1.34 22.04 -20.65
C GLY A 798 1.82 23.16 -21.58
N ALA A 799 2.67 24.06 -21.08
CA ALA A 799 3.06 25.25 -21.85
C ALA A 799 3.85 24.92 -23.13
N TYR A 800 4.75 23.94 -23.11
CA TYR A 800 5.56 23.59 -24.28
C TYR A 800 4.95 22.45 -25.10
N ALA A 801 4.84 21.27 -24.50
CA ALA A 801 4.40 20.06 -25.21
C ALA A 801 2.89 20.10 -25.48
N GLY A 802 2.11 20.58 -24.50
CA GLY A 802 0.66 20.79 -24.62
C GLY A 802 0.31 21.78 -25.74
N THR A 803 0.93 22.96 -25.77
CA THR A 803 0.73 23.95 -26.86
C THR A 803 1.00 23.34 -28.25
N GLY A 804 2.01 22.48 -28.37
CA GLY A 804 2.30 21.76 -29.61
C GLY A 804 1.15 20.85 -30.05
N ILE A 805 0.71 19.94 -29.18
CA ILE A 805 -0.32 18.94 -29.50
C ILE A 805 -1.74 19.54 -29.56
N GLN A 806 -2.04 20.54 -28.72
CA GLN A 806 -3.35 21.16 -28.62
C GLN A 806 -3.58 22.22 -29.72
N TYR A 807 -2.56 22.99 -30.10
CA TYR A 807 -2.72 24.11 -31.03
C TYR A 807 -2.02 23.88 -32.38
N ILE A 808 -0.72 23.61 -32.38
CA ILE A 808 0.09 23.57 -33.62
C ILE A 808 -0.33 22.38 -34.50
N VAL A 809 -0.42 21.18 -33.92
CA VAL A 809 -0.72 19.95 -34.70
C VAL A 809 -2.12 20.00 -35.33
N PRO A 810 -3.22 20.31 -34.61
CA PRO A 810 -4.54 20.37 -35.22
C PRO A 810 -4.67 21.43 -36.33
N ALA A 811 -4.07 22.61 -36.13
CA ALA A 811 -4.04 23.66 -37.13
C ALA A 811 -3.33 23.20 -38.42
N CYS A 812 -2.18 22.52 -38.28
CA CYS A 812 -1.46 21.96 -39.41
C CYS A 812 -2.23 20.81 -40.08
N LEU A 813 -2.81 19.88 -39.32
CA LEU A 813 -3.58 18.75 -39.86
C LEU A 813 -4.75 19.22 -40.72
N VAL A 814 -5.53 20.22 -40.27
CA VAL A 814 -6.64 20.76 -41.06
C VAL A 814 -6.15 21.55 -42.27
N TYR A 815 -5.06 22.31 -42.13
CA TYR A 815 -4.50 23.05 -43.26
C TYR A 815 -4.08 22.11 -44.39
N TYR A 816 -3.28 21.08 -44.08
CA TYR A 816 -2.83 20.10 -45.06
C TYR A 816 -3.96 19.20 -45.52
N GLY A 817 -4.89 18.81 -44.63
CA GLY A 817 -6.06 18.00 -44.97
C GLY A 817 -6.98 18.71 -45.97
N ARG A 818 -7.26 20.00 -45.77
CA ARG A 818 -8.04 20.81 -46.74
C ARG A 818 -7.35 20.88 -48.10
N ARG A 819 -6.04 21.10 -48.12
CA ARG A 819 -5.24 21.22 -49.36
C ARG A 819 -5.09 19.90 -50.11
N HIS A 820 -4.98 18.77 -49.41
CA HIS A 820 -4.89 17.44 -50.04
C HIS A 820 -6.23 16.93 -50.54
N LEU A 821 -7.35 17.39 -49.99
CA LEU A 821 -8.68 16.98 -50.44
C LEU A 821 -9.18 17.70 -51.70
N GLU A 822 -8.74 18.93 -51.95
CA GLU A 822 -9.13 19.74 -53.11
C GLU A 822 -9.00 19.00 -54.47
N PRO A 823 -7.92 18.24 -54.75
CA PRO A 823 -7.80 17.48 -56.00
C PRO A 823 -8.55 16.14 -56.03
N VAL A 824 -8.89 15.54 -54.88
CA VAL A 824 -9.34 14.13 -54.78
C VAL A 824 -10.86 13.96 -54.91
N VAL A 825 -11.65 14.92 -54.41
CA VAL A 825 -13.09 14.73 -54.20
C VAL A 825 -13.96 15.50 -55.21
N GLY A 826 -13.37 16.37 -56.03
CA GLY A 826 -14.11 17.29 -56.91
C GLY A 826 -14.85 18.37 -56.12
N ARG A 827 -15.25 19.48 -56.78
CA ARG A 827 -15.87 20.65 -56.13
C ARG A 827 -17.25 20.38 -55.50
N ASP A 828 -17.87 19.23 -55.78
CA ASP A 828 -19.28 18.96 -55.46
C ASP A 828 -19.52 18.16 -54.16
N ALA A 829 -18.50 17.57 -53.53
CA ALA A 829 -18.70 16.84 -52.28
C ALA A 829 -18.45 17.71 -51.03
N ILE A 830 -19.52 17.96 -50.28
CA ILE A 830 -19.51 18.83 -49.11
C ILE A 830 -19.11 18.03 -47.86
N ASN A 831 -18.04 18.44 -47.18
CA ASN A 831 -17.66 17.84 -45.90
C ASN A 831 -18.70 18.20 -44.83
N LYS A 832 -19.46 17.19 -44.38
CA LYS A 832 -20.52 17.27 -43.37
C LYS A 832 -20.00 17.58 -41.96
N HIS A 833 -18.74 17.25 -41.67
CA HIS A 833 -18.06 17.48 -40.39
C HIS A 833 -17.07 18.65 -40.44
N ARG A 834 -17.25 19.57 -41.40
CA ARG A 834 -16.39 20.74 -41.54
C ARG A 834 -16.54 21.66 -40.32
N SER A 835 -15.43 22.13 -39.77
CA SER A 835 -15.44 23.04 -38.63
C SER A 835 -16.22 24.34 -38.93
N PRO A 836 -16.86 24.96 -37.92
CA PRO A 836 -17.52 26.25 -38.09
C PRO A 836 -16.52 27.37 -38.48
N PHE A 837 -15.24 27.20 -38.12
CA PHE A 837 -14.15 28.12 -38.43
C PHE A 837 -13.53 27.82 -39.81
N ARG A 838 -14.31 28.05 -40.86
CA ARG A 838 -13.97 27.66 -42.24
C ARG A 838 -12.82 28.47 -42.86
N HIS A 839 -12.67 29.73 -42.45
CA HIS A 839 -11.70 30.63 -43.06
C HIS A 839 -10.26 30.31 -42.65
N ALA A 840 -9.30 30.39 -43.59
CA ALA A 840 -7.88 30.14 -43.32
C ALA A 840 -7.28 31.09 -42.26
N PHE A 841 -7.92 32.25 -42.06
CA PHE A 841 -7.61 33.18 -40.96
C PHE A 841 -7.56 32.50 -39.61
N TRP A 842 -8.51 31.62 -39.29
CA TRP A 842 -8.58 30.97 -37.98
C TRP A 842 -7.43 29.99 -37.74
N VAL A 843 -6.95 29.34 -38.81
CA VAL A 843 -5.77 28.47 -38.74
C VAL A 843 -4.52 29.29 -38.43
N TRP A 844 -4.32 30.40 -39.14
CA TRP A 844 -3.19 31.31 -38.90
C TRP A 844 -3.27 31.98 -37.52
N PHE A 845 -4.47 32.36 -37.09
CA PHE A 845 -4.71 32.92 -35.75
C PHE A 845 -4.26 31.95 -34.65
N VAL A 846 -4.63 30.66 -34.75
CA VAL A 846 -4.21 29.64 -33.77
C VAL A 846 -2.70 29.43 -33.79
N LEU A 847 -2.05 29.46 -34.96
CA LEU A 847 -0.59 29.32 -35.07
C LEU A 847 0.15 30.53 -34.48
N VAL A 848 -0.31 31.75 -34.75
CA VAL A 848 0.25 32.98 -34.17
C VAL A 848 0.03 33.01 -32.65
N TRP A 849 -1.14 32.57 -32.18
CA TRP A 849 -1.42 32.41 -30.76
C TRP A 849 -0.44 31.42 -30.10
N ALA A 850 -0.27 30.23 -30.68
CA ALA A 850 0.66 29.23 -30.17
C ALA A 850 2.10 29.76 -30.08
N ALA A 851 2.56 30.45 -31.13
CA ALA A 851 3.89 31.08 -31.12
C ALA A 851 4.02 32.17 -30.04
N SER A 852 2.99 33.01 -29.89
CA SER A 852 2.96 34.07 -28.87
C SER A 852 3.00 33.48 -27.46
N CYS A 853 2.29 32.38 -27.21
CA CYS A 853 2.31 31.67 -25.94
C CYS A 853 3.70 31.08 -25.61
N LEU A 854 4.35 30.43 -26.57
CA LEU A 854 5.69 29.89 -26.38
C LEU A 854 6.69 31.00 -26.07
N ILE A 855 6.63 32.12 -26.80
CA ILE A 855 7.49 33.28 -26.55
C ILE A 855 7.24 33.84 -25.15
N PHE A 856 5.98 34.03 -24.77
CA PHE A 856 5.62 34.58 -23.46
C PHE A 856 6.12 33.71 -22.30
N VAL A 857 5.91 32.39 -22.36
CA VAL A 857 6.36 31.46 -21.31
C VAL A 857 7.89 31.40 -21.26
N THR A 858 8.55 31.33 -22.43
CA THR A 858 10.02 31.30 -22.52
C THR A 858 10.63 32.57 -21.95
N ALA A 859 10.09 33.74 -22.33
CA ALA A 859 10.54 35.03 -21.80
C ALA A 859 10.34 35.11 -20.28
N ASN A 860 9.23 34.61 -19.75
CA ASN A 860 8.99 34.59 -18.31
C ASN A 860 10.02 33.71 -17.57
N ILE A 861 10.34 32.52 -18.08
CA ILE A 861 11.33 31.64 -17.45
C ILE A 861 12.70 32.34 -17.42
N ILE A 862 13.15 32.89 -18.55
CA ILE A 862 14.42 33.61 -18.64
C ILE A 862 14.46 34.80 -17.66
N LEU A 863 13.40 35.61 -17.63
CA LEU A 863 13.33 36.77 -16.74
C LEU A 863 13.28 36.39 -15.26
N THR A 864 12.65 35.26 -14.93
CA THR A 864 12.58 34.77 -13.55
C THR A 864 13.93 34.23 -13.09
N ASP A 865 14.67 33.54 -13.95
CA ASP A 865 16.01 33.04 -13.64
C ASP A 865 17.04 34.17 -13.53
N THR A 866 16.90 35.26 -14.29
CA THR A 866 17.77 36.44 -14.13
C THR A 866 17.54 37.26 -12.85
N LYS A 867 16.45 37.00 -12.11
CA LYS A 867 16.11 37.68 -10.85
C LYS A 867 16.50 36.89 -9.59
N LYS A 868 16.85 35.60 -9.74
CA LYS A 868 17.45 34.78 -8.68
C LYS A 868 18.96 34.92 -8.73
#